data_AF-A0A7L3RE78-F1
#
_entry.id   AF-A0A7L3RE78-F1
#
_cell.length_a   1.000
_cell.length_b   1.000
_cell.length_c   1.000
_cell.angle_alpha   90.00
_cell.angle_beta   90.00
_cell.angle_gamma   90.00
#
_symmetry.space_group_name_H-M   'P 1'
#
loop_
_entity.id
_entity.type
_entity.pdbx_description
1 polymer ?
#
loop_
_entity_poly.entity_id
_entity_poly.type
_entity_poly.pdbx_seq_one_letter_code
_entity_poly.pdbx_strand_id
1 'polypeptide(L)'
;LSDFQVEHQYSHIFTVTVRKATNVTKGAIGDMLDTPDPYVELFIPSAPDCRKRTKHFNNDVNPVWNETFEFILDPNQENVLEVTLMDANYVMDETLGTSTFPISSLKLGEKREVQLTFNDVTEMTLELSLEVCSSTDLRFSMALCDEEKKFRQQRKDNIMHSMKSFLGEENSKNLTTSRDVPVIAILGSGGGFRAMVGFAGVMKALYESGILDCATYIAGLSGSTWYMSTLYSHPDFPEKGPKEINEELMNSVSHNPLLLLTPQKVKRYIEALWNKKSSGQPVTFTDIFGMLIGETLIHNRMDTTLSDMKEKINNAQCALPLFTCLHVKPDVSELMFADWVEFSPYEIGMAKYGTFMSPDLFGSKFFMGTVVKKYNENPLHFLMGVWGSAFSILFNRVLGVSNSQNKGPTMEEELENIRLKHLVSNDSSDSEDESQQPKGTENAKAHQEYQNSSQESWVQRMLMALVGDSALFNTREGRAGKVHNFMLGLNLNSCYPLSPLADLLTQESVEEDELDAAVADPDEFERIYEPLDVKSKKIHIVDSGLTFNLPYPLILRPQRGVDLIISFDFSARPSDSSPPFKEILLAEKWAKMNKLPFPKIDPNVFDREGMKECYVFKPKDTSSEKDCPTIIHFVLANINFRKYKAPGIPRETQEEKDFADFDIFDDPNTPFSTFNFQYPNEAFKRLHDLMEFNTLNNIDVIKQAMMESIEYRKENPSRCSVSLSSVEARRFFNKNNLN
;
A
#
# COMPACT_ATOMS: atom_id res chain seq x y z
N LEU A 1 -1.94 -25.01 10.49
CA LEU A 1 -2.53 -24.17 9.46
C LEU A 1 -1.40 -23.26 9.01
N SER A 2 -1.10 -23.33 7.72
CA SER A 2 0.16 -23.01 7.06
C SER A 2 0.36 -21.52 6.82
N ASP A 3 1.45 -20.93 7.30
CA ASP A 3 2.03 -19.71 6.71
C ASP A 3 2.80 -20.07 5.44
N PHE A 4 3.34 -19.05 4.78
CA PHE A 4 4.21 -19.21 3.63
C PHE A 4 5.62 -18.73 4.00
N GLN A 5 6.60 -19.63 3.91
CA GLN A 5 7.99 -19.24 3.87
C GLN A 5 8.38 -19.06 2.41
N VAL A 6 8.87 -17.88 2.06
CA VAL A 6 9.53 -17.69 0.75
C VAL A 6 10.79 -18.53 0.76
N GLU A 7 10.86 -19.53 -0.10
CA GLU A 7 12.09 -20.29 -0.31
C GLU A 7 13.01 -19.48 -1.23
N HIS A 8 14.16 -19.08 -0.69
CA HIS A 8 15.16 -18.39 -1.49
C HIS A 8 15.88 -19.39 -2.38
N GLN A 9 15.57 -19.35 -3.68
CA GLN A 9 16.33 -20.05 -4.70
C GLN A 9 17.34 -19.08 -5.32
N TYR A 10 18.57 -19.55 -5.50
CA TYR A 10 19.60 -18.77 -6.17
C TYR A 10 19.26 -18.66 -7.67
N SER A 11 19.07 -17.44 -8.14
CA SER A 11 18.99 -17.15 -9.57
C SER A 11 20.38 -17.11 -10.19
N HIS A 12 20.46 -17.23 -11.51
CA HIS A 12 21.70 -17.01 -12.25
C HIS A 12 21.67 -15.65 -12.93
N ILE A 13 22.83 -14.98 -12.99
CA ILE A 13 23.06 -13.80 -13.82
C ILE A 13 23.74 -14.29 -15.10
N PHE A 14 23.04 -14.15 -16.22
CA PHE A 14 23.56 -14.43 -17.54
C PHE A 14 23.89 -13.13 -18.25
N THR A 15 25.17 -12.92 -18.55
CA THR A 15 25.66 -11.70 -19.19
C THR A 15 26.02 -12.01 -20.64
N VAL A 16 25.54 -11.17 -21.55
CA VAL A 16 25.77 -11.23 -22.99
C VAL A 16 26.40 -9.92 -23.44
N THR A 17 27.64 -9.96 -23.91
CA THR A 17 28.27 -8.84 -24.60
C THR A 17 28.23 -9.06 -26.10
N VAL A 18 27.45 -8.25 -26.80
CA VAL A 18 27.38 -8.23 -28.27
C VAL A 18 28.58 -7.44 -28.78
N ARG A 19 29.59 -8.11 -29.32
CA ARG A 19 30.86 -7.46 -29.69
C ARG A 19 30.77 -6.81 -31.05
N LYS A 20 30.61 -7.62 -32.10
CA LYS A 20 30.65 -7.18 -33.50
C LYS A 20 30.04 -8.20 -34.44
N ALA A 21 29.69 -7.77 -35.64
CA ALA A 21 29.42 -8.63 -36.78
C ALA A 21 30.32 -8.24 -37.97
N THR A 22 30.53 -9.16 -38.91
CA THR A 22 31.28 -8.93 -40.14
C THR A 22 30.54 -9.54 -41.32
N ASN A 23 30.65 -8.88 -42.47
CA ASN A 23 29.99 -9.27 -43.73
C ASN A 23 28.46 -9.31 -43.64
N VAL A 24 27.84 -8.37 -42.92
CA VAL A 24 26.38 -8.25 -42.88
C VAL A 24 25.85 -7.96 -44.29
N THR A 25 24.89 -8.75 -44.75
CA THR A 25 24.35 -8.65 -46.12
C THR A 25 22.89 -9.08 -46.18
N LYS A 26 22.11 -8.38 -47.03
CA LYS A 26 20.77 -8.74 -47.52
C LYS A 26 20.83 -9.53 -48.83
N GLY A 27 22.03 -9.90 -49.27
CA GLY A 27 22.35 -10.39 -50.61
C GLY A 27 22.65 -9.25 -51.58
N ALA A 28 23.36 -9.56 -52.66
CA ALA A 28 23.94 -8.55 -53.57
C ALA A 28 22.94 -7.54 -54.17
N ILE A 29 21.67 -7.93 -54.35
CA ILE A 29 20.62 -7.03 -54.85
C ILE A 29 20.05 -6.17 -53.72
N GLY A 30 19.89 -6.74 -52.52
CA GLY A 30 19.40 -6.02 -51.34
C GLY A 30 20.37 -4.93 -50.91
N ASP A 31 21.67 -5.26 -50.81
CA ASP A 31 22.71 -4.32 -50.40
C ASP A 31 22.89 -3.13 -51.38
N MET A 32 22.57 -3.34 -52.66
CA MET A 32 22.62 -2.28 -53.68
C MET A 32 21.44 -1.30 -53.55
N LEU A 33 20.28 -1.80 -53.13
CA LEU A 33 19.09 -0.98 -52.91
C LEU A 33 19.18 -0.23 -51.58
N ASP A 34 19.72 -0.89 -50.57
CA ASP A 34 19.80 -0.38 -49.22
C ASP A 34 20.94 -1.06 -48.47
N THR A 35 21.97 -0.30 -48.08
CA THR A 35 23.10 -0.87 -47.34
C THR A 35 22.64 -1.18 -45.92
N PRO A 36 22.93 -2.37 -45.36
CA PRO A 36 22.43 -2.75 -44.05
C PRO A 36 22.72 -1.71 -42.94
N ASP A 37 21.71 -1.45 -42.12
CA ASP A 37 21.70 -0.65 -40.90
C ASP A 37 21.58 -1.56 -39.66
N PRO A 38 22.59 -2.40 -39.34
CA PRO A 38 22.39 -3.54 -38.46
C PRO A 38 22.25 -3.19 -36.98
N TYR A 39 21.39 -3.94 -36.29
CA TYR A 39 21.35 -4.07 -34.85
C TYR A 39 21.07 -5.52 -34.44
N VAL A 40 21.36 -5.86 -33.18
CA VAL A 40 21.14 -7.21 -32.64
C VAL A 40 20.05 -7.14 -31.59
N GLU A 41 19.12 -8.08 -31.67
CA GLU A 41 18.09 -8.32 -30.68
C GLU A 41 18.37 -9.64 -29.95
N LEU A 42 18.31 -9.58 -28.62
CA LEU A 42 18.47 -10.70 -27.71
C LEU A 42 17.12 -11.00 -27.07
N PHE A 43 16.68 -12.25 -27.13
CA PHE A 43 15.42 -12.69 -26.53
C PHE A 43 15.58 -13.95 -25.68
N ILE A 44 15.11 -13.94 -24.44
CA ILE A 44 15.04 -15.10 -23.54
C ILE A 44 13.60 -15.25 -23.05
N PRO A 45 12.82 -16.23 -23.56
CA PRO A 45 11.40 -16.37 -23.23
C PRO A 45 11.10 -16.55 -21.73
N SER A 46 12.00 -17.24 -21.02
CA SER A 46 11.88 -17.52 -19.59
C SER A 46 12.26 -16.34 -18.69
N ALA A 47 12.87 -15.28 -19.23
CA ALA A 47 13.29 -14.11 -18.48
C ALA A 47 12.16 -13.04 -18.41
N PRO A 48 12.07 -12.28 -17.31
CA PRO A 48 11.06 -11.22 -17.11
C PRO A 48 11.25 -10.01 -18.04
N ASP A 49 12.50 -9.61 -18.29
CA ASP A 49 12.88 -8.61 -19.29
C ASP A 49 13.45 -9.37 -20.49
N CYS A 50 12.56 -10.14 -21.12
CA CYS A 50 12.90 -11.14 -22.12
C CYS A 50 13.63 -10.55 -23.33
N ARG A 51 13.36 -9.30 -23.73
CA ARG A 51 13.88 -8.71 -24.98
C ARG A 51 14.81 -7.52 -24.71
N LYS A 52 16.00 -7.54 -25.32
CA LYS A 52 17.00 -6.44 -25.28
C LYS A 52 17.59 -6.23 -26.67
N ARG A 53 18.01 -5.01 -27.01
CA ARG A 53 18.62 -4.72 -28.31
C ARG A 53 19.80 -3.77 -28.21
N THR A 54 20.73 -3.89 -29.15
CA THR A 54 21.81 -2.91 -29.35
C THR A 54 21.30 -1.66 -30.06
N LYS A 55 22.15 -0.63 -30.13
CA LYS A 55 21.97 0.45 -31.10
C LYS A 55 22.17 -0.08 -32.52
N HIS A 56 21.57 0.58 -33.50
CA HIS A 56 21.87 0.33 -34.91
C HIS A 56 23.06 1.19 -35.37
N PHE A 57 23.76 0.72 -36.40
CA PHE A 57 24.76 1.51 -37.13
C PHE A 57 24.28 1.73 -38.55
N ASN A 58 24.33 2.97 -39.03
CA ASN A 58 23.87 3.28 -40.38
C ASN A 58 24.92 2.86 -41.42
N ASN A 59 24.50 2.07 -42.41
CA ASN A 59 25.23 1.68 -43.60
C ASN A 59 26.57 1.01 -43.27
N ASP A 60 26.58 0.16 -42.25
CA ASP A 60 27.78 -0.49 -41.73
C ASP A 60 27.65 -2.01 -41.78
N VAL A 61 28.37 -2.65 -42.70
CA VAL A 61 28.38 -4.11 -42.86
C VAL A 61 29.35 -4.83 -41.91
N ASN A 62 30.11 -4.09 -41.10
CA ASN A 62 31.02 -4.61 -40.08
C ASN A 62 30.84 -3.89 -38.72
N PRO A 63 29.61 -3.88 -38.16
CA PRO A 63 29.30 -3.11 -36.97
C PRO A 63 30.05 -3.62 -35.74
N VAL A 64 30.45 -2.70 -34.86
CA VAL A 64 31.09 -2.99 -33.57
C VAL A 64 30.30 -2.31 -32.46
N TRP A 65 29.47 -3.08 -31.76
CA TRP A 65 28.61 -2.58 -30.69
C TRP A 65 29.32 -2.50 -29.34
N ASN A 66 29.97 -3.60 -28.91
CA ASN A 66 30.49 -3.78 -27.55
C ASN A 66 29.48 -3.40 -26.45
N GLU A 67 28.20 -3.73 -26.66
CA GLU A 67 27.13 -3.50 -25.70
C GLU A 67 26.93 -4.74 -24.84
N THR A 68 26.76 -4.56 -23.53
CA THR A 68 26.61 -5.66 -22.56
C THR A 68 25.22 -5.64 -21.95
N PHE A 69 24.60 -6.81 -21.85
CA PHE A 69 23.26 -7.02 -21.36
C PHE A 69 23.25 -8.13 -20.31
N GLU A 70 22.48 -7.94 -19.23
CA GLU A 70 22.35 -8.92 -18.16
C GLU A 70 20.92 -9.47 -18.08
N PHE A 71 20.77 -10.75 -17.83
CA PHE A 71 19.49 -11.43 -17.64
C PHE A 71 19.52 -12.22 -16.32
N ILE A 72 18.44 -12.11 -15.55
CA ILE A 72 18.24 -12.93 -14.35
C ILE A 72 17.44 -14.16 -14.74
N LEU A 73 17.98 -15.34 -14.49
CA LEU A 73 17.44 -16.61 -14.93
C LEU A 73 17.10 -17.52 -13.75
N ASP A 74 15.99 -18.25 -13.89
CA ASP A 74 15.65 -19.37 -13.02
C ASP A 74 16.39 -20.62 -13.50
N PRO A 75 17.30 -21.20 -12.69
CA PRO A 75 18.06 -22.39 -13.10
C PRO A 75 17.19 -23.63 -13.33
N ASN A 76 15.95 -23.64 -12.82
CA ASN A 76 15.03 -24.77 -12.98
C ASN A 76 14.24 -24.72 -14.30
N GLN A 77 14.38 -23.64 -15.08
CA GLN A 77 13.73 -23.48 -16.38
C GLN A 77 14.69 -23.79 -17.53
N GLU A 78 14.12 -24.16 -18.67
CA GLU A 78 14.87 -24.28 -19.92
C GLU A 78 15.15 -22.88 -20.48
N ASN A 79 16.34 -22.36 -20.19
CA ASN A 79 16.75 -21.04 -20.64
C ASN A 79 17.49 -21.13 -21.99
N VAL A 80 16.90 -20.51 -23.03
CA VAL A 80 17.46 -20.43 -24.38
C VAL A 80 17.59 -18.97 -24.76
N LEU A 81 18.78 -18.58 -25.23
CA LEU A 81 19.02 -17.27 -25.82
C LEU A 81 18.72 -17.32 -27.32
N GLU A 82 17.71 -16.60 -27.75
CA GLU A 82 17.44 -16.27 -29.15
C GLU A 82 18.20 -15.00 -29.52
N VAL A 83 18.94 -15.03 -30.63
CA VAL A 83 19.70 -13.90 -31.14
C VAL A 83 19.28 -13.63 -32.57
N THR A 84 18.73 -12.45 -32.78
CA THR A 84 18.22 -12.03 -34.09
C THR A 84 19.05 -10.85 -34.59
N LEU A 85 19.65 -11.00 -35.77
CA LEU A 85 20.30 -9.92 -36.49
C LEU A 85 19.24 -9.20 -37.33
N MET A 86 19.10 -7.91 -37.09
CA MET A 86 18.07 -7.06 -37.68
C MET A 86 18.71 -5.95 -38.51
N ASP A 87 17.96 -5.44 -39.47
CA ASP A 87 18.27 -4.30 -40.32
C ASP A 87 17.23 -3.20 -40.08
N ALA A 88 17.67 -2.04 -39.59
CA ALA A 88 16.78 -0.93 -39.25
C ALA A 88 16.26 -0.25 -40.53
N ASN A 89 14.94 -0.11 -40.66
CA ASN A 89 14.31 0.45 -41.86
C ASN A 89 13.29 1.53 -41.50
N TYR A 90 13.08 2.50 -42.38
CA TYR A 90 12.11 3.58 -42.13
C TYR A 90 10.66 3.11 -41.99
N VAL A 91 10.31 1.96 -42.58
CA VAL A 91 8.93 1.45 -42.62
C VAL A 91 8.76 0.26 -41.68
N MET A 92 9.61 -0.77 -41.81
CA MET A 92 9.57 -1.96 -40.99
C MET A 92 10.94 -2.61 -41.02
N ASP A 93 11.54 -2.81 -39.84
CA ASP A 93 12.83 -3.47 -39.69
C ASP A 93 12.79 -4.88 -40.30
N GLU A 94 13.87 -5.26 -40.99
CA GLU A 94 13.99 -6.56 -41.65
C GLU A 94 14.82 -7.51 -40.79
N THR A 95 14.35 -8.75 -40.61
CA THR A 95 15.13 -9.79 -39.94
C THR A 95 16.10 -10.44 -40.92
N LEU A 96 17.40 -10.26 -40.71
CA LEU A 96 18.45 -10.86 -41.55
C LEU A 96 18.71 -12.32 -41.19
N GLY A 97 18.50 -12.69 -39.93
CA GLY A 97 18.57 -14.08 -39.47
C GLY A 97 18.44 -14.23 -37.96
N THR A 98 18.09 -15.44 -37.53
CA THR A 98 17.93 -15.79 -36.12
C THR A 98 18.78 -17.02 -35.79
N SER A 99 19.42 -17.01 -34.63
CA SER A 99 20.20 -18.11 -34.08
C SER A 99 19.78 -18.35 -32.63
N THR A 100 20.02 -19.56 -32.12
CA THR A 100 19.68 -19.95 -30.74
C THR A 100 20.90 -20.48 -30.02
N PHE A 101 20.97 -20.22 -28.72
CA PHE A 101 22.02 -20.70 -27.85
C PHE A 101 21.42 -21.27 -26.55
N PRO A 102 21.55 -22.59 -26.30
CA PRO A 102 21.08 -23.19 -25.05
C PRO A 102 22.03 -22.82 -23.90
N ILE A 103 21.52 -22.08 -22.91
CA ILE A 103 22.33 -21.55 -21.80
C ILE A 103 22.79 -22.68 -20.87
N SER A 104 22.07 -23.81 -20.84
CA SER A 104 22.48 -25.04 -20.15
C SER A 104 23.83 -25.62 -20.60
N SER A 105 24.34 -25.18 -21.75
CA SER A 105 25.68 -25.56 -22.23
C SER A 105 26.84 -24.81 -21.56
N LEU A 106 26.56 -23.73 -20.82
CA LEU A 106 27.53 -22.97 -20.03
C LEU A 106 27.55 -23.46 -18.58
N LYS A 107 28.74 -23.53 -17.99
CA LYS A 107 28.90 -23.80 -16.56
C LYS A 107 28.90 -22.51 -15.74
N LEU A 108 28.52 -22.61 -14.47
CA LEU A 108 28.65 -21.49 -13.53
C LEU A 108 30.11 -21.03 -13.40
N GLY A 109 30.32 -19.73 -13.48
CA GLY A 109 31.63 -19.07 -13.52
C GLY A 109 32.35 -19.17 -14.87
N GLU A 110 31.76 -19.81 -15.88
CA GLU A 110 32.34 -19.90 -17.22
C GLU A 110 32.11 -18.61 -17.99
N LYS A 111 33.15 -18.14 -18.67
CA LYS A 111 33.11 -17.08 -19.66
C LYS A 111 33.51 -17.64 -21.01
N ARG A 112 32.65 -17.52 -22.02
CA ARG A 112 32.82 -18.15 -23.33
C ARG A 112 32.53 -17.17 -24.45
N GLU A 113 33.47 -17.08 -25.39
CA GLU A 113 33.21 -16.40 -26.67
C GLU A 113 32.52 -17.37 -27.63
N VAL A 114 31.44 -16.91 -28.27
CA VAL A 114 30.62 -17.69 -29.20
C VAL A 114 30.55 -16.94 -30.51
N GLN A 115 30.84 -17.64 -31.60
CA GLN A 115 30.65 -17.14 -32.96
C GLN A 115 29.38 -17.74 -33.54
N LEU A 116 28.49 -16.88 -34.02
CA LEU A 116 27.24 -17.23 -34.69
C LEU A 116 27.36 -16.86 -36.17
N THR A 117 26.88 -17.76 -37.03
CA THR A 117 26.87 -17.54 -38.48
C THR A 117 25.44 -17.39 -38.97
N PHE A 118 25.18 -16.36 -39.78
CA PHE A 118 23.89 -16.13 -40.43
C PHE A 118 24.05 -16.20 -41.95
N ASN A 119 23.14 -16.91 -42.62
CA ASN A 119 23.10 -17.07 -44.08
C ASN A 119 24.43 -17.55 -44.69
N ASP A 120 25.23 -18.34 -43.96
CA ASP A 120 26.55 -18.85 -44.34
C ASP A 120 27.61 -17.77 -44.73
N VAL A 121 27.35 -16.50 -44.44
CA VAL A 121 28.20 -15.36 -44.85
C VAL A 121 28.51 -14.42 -43.69
N THR A 122 27.48 -14.02 -42.94
CA THR A 122 27.62 -13.06 -41.86
C THR A 122 28.11 -13.78 -40.60
N GLU A 123 29.19 -13.29 -40.00
CA GLU A 123 29.71 -13.81 -38.74
C GLU A 123 29.50 -12.79 -37.63
N MET A 124 29.04 -13.24 -36.47
CA MET A 124 28.81 -12.39 -35.30
C MET A 124 29.47 -12.99 -34.06
N THR A 125 30.15 -12.15 -33.30
CA THR A 125 30.86 -12.55 -32.06
C THR A 125 30.10 -12.06 -30.84
N LEU A 126 29.74 -13.00 -29.96
CA LEU A 126 29.18 -12.75 -28.64
C LEU A 126 30.16 -13.24 -27.57
N GLU A 127 30.17 -12.57 -26.43
CA GLU A 127 30.85 -13.03 -25.23
C GLU A 127 29.78 -13.29 -24.15
N LEU A 128 29.74 -14.51 -23.64
CA LEU A 128 28.72 -14.99 -22.73
C LEU A 128 29.36 -15.33 -21.38
N SER A 129 28.71 -14.99 -20.27
CA SER A 129 29.09 -15.48 -18.94
C SER A 129 27.88 -15.83 -18.09
N LEU A 130 28.05 -16.78 -17.18
CA LEU A 130 27.01 -17.23 -16.26
C LEU A 130 27.54 -17.22 -14.83
N GLU A 131 26.90 -16.45 -13.95
CA GLU A 131 27.30 -16.28 -12.55
C GLU A 131 26.13 -16.55 -11.61
N VAL A 132 26.41 -16.81 -10.33
CA VAL A 132 25.36 -16.95 -9.31
C VAL A 132 24.93 -15.56 -8.84
N CYS A 133 23.63 -15.30 -8.85
CA CYS A 133 23.08 -14.10 -8.21
C CYS A 133 23.08 -14.30 -6.69
N SER A 134 23.97 -13.60 -5.99
CA SER A 134 24.15 -13.76 -4.54
C SER A 134 23.42 -12.71 -3.71
N SER A 135 22.92 -11.63 -4.33
CA SER A 135 22.23 -10.52 -3.66
C SER A 135 20.74 -10.51 -4.00
N THR A 136 19.90 -10.49 -2.96
CA THR A 136 18.48 -10.17 -3.09
C THR A 136 18.23 -8.74 -2.66
N ASP A 137 17.50 -8.01 -3.49
CA ASP A 137 17.02 -6.66 -3.14
C ASP A 137 15.79 -6.75 -2.23
N LEU A 138 15.07 -7.86 -2.26
CA LEU A 138 14.02 -8.18 -1.29
C LEU A 138 14.61 -8.69 0.02
N ARG A 139 13.99 -8.25 1.10
CA ARG A 139 14.25 -8.69 2.46
C ARG A 139 13.20 -9.72 2.87
N PHE A 140 13.64 -10.96 3.10
CA PHE A 140 12.79 -12.07 3.56
C PHE A 140 12.98 -12.30 5.06
N SER A 141 12.10 -11.74 5.88
CA SER A 141 12.08 -11.96 7.32
C SER A 141 10.82 -11.38 7.97
N MET A 142 10.28 -12.12 8.94
CA MET A 142 9.16 -11.66 9.77
C MET A 142 9.56 -10.57 10.77
N ALA A 143 10.85 -10.48 11.14
CA ALA A 143 11.34 -9.45 12.05
C ALA A 143 11.10 -8.04 11.50
N LEU A 144 11.22 -7.01 12.34
CA LEU A 144 11.32 -5.63 11.84
C LEU A 144 12.63 -5.43 11.05
N CYS A 145 12.69 -4.42 10.17
CA CYS A 145 13.96 -3.96 9.61
C CYS A 145 14.87 -3.33 10.68
N ASP A 146 16.15 -3.19 10.36
CA ASP A 146 17.12 -2.68 11.32
C ASP A 146 16.93 -1.18 11.58
N GLU A 147 16.43 -0.44 10.59
CA GLU A 147 16.04 0.96 10.72
C GLU A 147 14.88 1.12 11.70
N GLU A 148 13.81 0.32 11.61
CA GLU A 148 12.70 0.38 12.57
C GLU A 148 13.15 -0.05 13.98
N LYS A 149 14.01 -1.07 14.12
CA LYS A 149 14.59 -1.45 15.43
C LYS A 149 15.39 -0.30 16.04
N LYS A 150 16.26 0.34 15.25
CA LYS A 150 17.07 1.48 15.68
C LYS A 150 16.20 2.67 16.08
N PHE A 151 15.20 2.99 15.26
CA PHE A 151 14.20 4.02 15.56
C PHE A 151 13.52 3.75 16.91
N ARG A 152 13.02 2.53 17.13
CA ARG A 152 12.36 2.16 18.40
C ARG A 152 13.30 2.29 19.59
N GLN A 153 14.54 1.85 19.45
CA GLN A 153 15.53 1.95 20.53
C GLN A 153 15.77 3.41 20.92
N GLN A 154 15.90 4.30 19.95
CA GLN A 154 16.10 5.74 20.18
C GLN A 154 14.83 6.42 20.74
N ARG A 155 13.67 6.14 20.13
CA ARG A 155 12.41 6.79 20.51
C ARG A 155 11.94 6.40 21.91
N LYS A 156 12.28 5.20 22.37
CA LYS A 156 11.89 4.69 23.68
C LYS A 156 12.35 5.58 24.83
N ASP A 157 13.55 6.14 24.75
CA ASP A 157 14.06 7.07 25.75
C ASP A 157 13.32 8.42 25.66
N ASN A 158 13.03 8.93 24.47
CA ASN A 158 12.23 10.14 24.29
C ASN A 158 10.83 9.99 24.91
N ILE A 159 10.14 8.88 24.60
CA ILE A 159 8.82 8.55 25.15
C ILE A 159 8.87 8.49 26.67
N MET A 160 9.90 7.87 27.26
CA MET A 160 10.01 7.80 28.71
C MET A 160 10.02 9.20 29.36
N HIS A 161 10.76 10.15 28.78
CA HIS A 161 10.80 11.52 29.28
C HIS A 161 9.46 12.24 29.09
N SER A 162 8.87 12.16 27.90
CA SER A 162 7.58 12.80 27.59
C SER A 162 6.45 12.24 28.45
N MET A 163 6.42 10.93 28.66
CA MET A 163 5.41 10.26 29.48
C MET A 163 5.52 10.63 30.96
N LYS A 164 6.73 10.82 31.51
CA LYS A 164 6.91 11.37 32.87
C LYS A 164 6.37 12.80 32.98
N SER A 165 6.65 13.64 31.99
CA SER A 165 6.13 15.01 31.95
C SER A 165 4.61 15.05 31.84
N PHE A 166 4.03 14.17 31.01
CA PHE A 166 2.59 14.14 30.75
C PHE A 166 1.76 13.56 31.90
N LEU A 167 2.23 12.48 32.53
CA LEU A 167 1.54 11.82 33.65
C LEU A 167 1.77 12.55 34.99
N GLY A 168 2.91 13.25 35.13
CA GLY A 168 3.37 13.84 36.38
C GLY A 168 4.14 12.84 37.26
N GLU A 169 4.88 13.35 38.25
CA GLU A 169 5.79 12.54 39.07
C GLU A 169 5.08 11.41 39.83
N GLU A 170 3.87 11.66 40.35
CA GLU A 170 3.15 10.66 41.16
C GLU A 170 2.68 9.46 40.33
N ASN A 171 2.13 9.73 39.16
CA ASN A 171 1.54 8.74 38.27
C ASN A 171 2.58 8.01 37.41
N SER A 172 3.82 8.53 37.36
CA SER A 172 4.94 7.91 36.64
C SER A 172 5.94 7.19 37.56
N LYS A 173 5.61 7.01 38.85
CA LYS A 173 6.46 6.28 39.83
C LYS A 173 6.85 4.87 39.36
N ASN A 174 5.97 4.21 38.60
CA ASN A 174 6.21 2.87 38.07
C ASN A 174 7.08 2.84 36.80
N LEU A 175 7.31 3.99 36.14
CA LEU A 175 8.13 4.12 34.95
C LEU A 175 9.59 4.37 35.34
N THR A 176 10.26 3.31 35.80
CA THR A 176 11.61 3.40 36.38
C THR A 176 12.72 3.26 35.34
N THR A 177 12.51 2.40 34.35
CA THR A 177 13.48 2.09 33.31
C THR A 177 12.84 2.19 31.94
N SER A 178 13.66 2.27 30.89
CA SER A 178 13.15 2.23 29.52
C SER A 178 12.34 0.95 29.27
N ARG A 179 12.66 -0.19 29.91
CA ARG A 179 11.91 -1.46 29.74
C ARG A 179 10.42 -1.34 30.07
N ASP A 180 10.06 -0.43 30.96
CA ASP A 180 8.71 -0.21 31.46
C ASP A 180 7.87 0.66 30.49
N VAL A 181 8.48 1.25 29.46
CA VAL A 181 7.80 2.12 28.48
C VAL A 181 6.87 1.28 27.59
N PRO A 182 5.55 1.53 27.60
CA PRO A 182 4.62 0.87 26.70
C PRO A 182 4.74 1.40 25.28
N VAL A 183 4.45 0.54 24.31
CA VAL A 183 4.39 0.88 22.89
C VAL A 183 2.98 1.35 22.58
N ILE A 184 2.85 2.64 22.28
CA ILE A 184 1.57 3.30 21.99
C ILE A 184 1.44 3.54 20.49
N ALA A 185 0.28 3.20 19.91
CA ALA A 185 -0.03 3.48 18.51
C ALA A 185 -1.31 4.32 18.37
N ILE A 186 -1.26 5.32 17.49
CA ILE A 186 -2.41 6.15 17.11
C ILE A 186 -2.94 5.67 15.76
N LEU A 187 -4.25 5.44 15.65
CA LEU A 187 -4.90 4.94 14.43
C LEU A 187 -5.89 5.97 13.87
N GLY A 188 -5.79 6.28 12.58
CA GLY A 188 -6.79 7.05 11.84
C GLY A 188 -7.50 6.19 10.79
N SER A 189 -8.83 6.14 10.84
CA SER A 189 -9.65 5.41 9.87
C SER A 189 -9.64 6.07 8.48
N GLY A 190 -10.23 5.39 7.48
CA GLY A 190 -10.58 6.03 6.21
C GLY A 190 -11.87 6.86 6.27
N GLY A 191 -12.26 7.42 5.13
CA GLY A 191 -13.45 8.28 5.02
C GLY A 191 -13.25 9.60 4.27
N GLY A 192 -12.37 9.62 3.26
CA GLY A 192 -12.15 10.81 2.43
C GLY A 192 -11.71 12.06 3.21
N PHE A 193 -12.19 13.25 2.79
CA PHE A 193 -11.87 14.51 3.47
C PHE A 193 -12.44 14.59 4.89
N ARG A 194 -13.53 13.86 5.21
CA ARG A 194 -14.05 13.79 6.58
C ARG A 194 -13.00 13.19 7.52
N ALA A 195 -12.41 12.06 7.14
CA ALA A 195 -11.35 11.44 7.92
C ALA A 195 -10.10 12.32 7.98
N MET A 196 -9.69 12.92 6.86
CA MET A 196 -8.53 13.81 6.81
C MET A 196 -8.67 15.02 7.76
N VAL A 197 -9.80 15.73 7.72
CA VAL A 197 -10.05 16.93 8.54
C VAL A 197 -10.30 16.56 10.00
N GLY A 198 -11.04 15.48 10.25
CA GLY A 198 -11.21 14.95 11.61
C GLY A 198 -9.87 14.56 12.25
N PHE A 199 -9.03 13.83 11.52
CA PHE A 199 -7.71 13.43 11.99
C PHE A 199 -6.76 14.62 12.15
N ALA A 200 -6.92 15.69 11.37
CA ALA A 200 -6.19 16.95 11.58
C ALA A 200 -6.46 17.56 12.96
N GLY A 201 -7.73 17.60 13.39
CA GLY A 201 -8.12 18.07 14.72
C GLY A 201 -7.61 17.15 15.84
N VAL A 202 -7.69 15.83 15.64
CA VAL A 202 -7.10 14.84 16.56
C VAL A 202 -5.60 15.10 16.74
N MET A 203 -4.87 15.23 15.64
CA MET A 203 -3.42 15.36 15.68
C MET A 203 -2.99 16.68 16.34
N LYS A 204 -3.76 17.77 16.17
CA LYS A 204 -3.57 19.00 16.94
C LYS A 204 -3.73 18.77 18.44
N ALA A 205 -4.82 18.14 18.87
CA ALA A 205 -5.04 17.83 20.28
C ALA A 205 -3.94 16.93 20.88
N LEU A 206 -3.52 15.89 20.17
CA LEU A 206 -2.46 14.98 20.62
C LEU A 206 -1.09 15.66 20.67
N TYR A 207 -0.81 16.57 19.73
CA TYR A 207 0.43 17.34 19.69
C TYR A 207 0.49 18.35 20.85
N GLU A 208 -0.52 19.21 21.01
CA GLU A 208 -0.54 20.25 22.04
C GLU A 208 -0.62 19.68 23.47
N SER A 209 -1.20 18.49 23.64
CA SER A 209 -1.24 17.79 24.93
C SER A 209 0.03 17.01 25.27
N GLY A 210 0.97 16.83 24.34
CA GLY A 210 2.17 16.00 24.52
C GLY A 210 1.95 14.49 24.42
N ILE A 211 0.73 14.03 24.10
CA ILE A 211 0.44 12.60 23.89
C ILE A 211 1.18 12.07 22.66
N LEU A 212 1.33 12.89 21.61
CA LEU A 212 2.01 12.49 20.39
C LEU A 212 3.49 12.12 20.64
N ASP A 213 4.14 12.80 21.58
CA ASP A 213 5.51 12.49 22.00
C ASP A 213 5.61 11.17 22.77
N CYS A 214 4.49 10.68 23.30
CA CYS A 214 4.39 9.37 23.94
C CYS A 214 4.10 8.23 22.94
N ALA A 215 3.69 8.54 21.70
CA ALA A 215 3.35 7.56 20.69
C ALA A 215 4.59 7.01 19.97
N THR A 216 4.63 5.69 19.73
CA THR A 216 5.66 5.05 18.89
C THR A 216 5.28 5.06 17.42
N TYR A 217 4.00 4.79 17.12
CA TYR A 217 3.48 4.62 15.77
C TYR A 217 2.26 5.50 15.52
N ILE A 218 2.10 5.92 14.26
CA ILE A 218 0.85 6.50 13.74
C ILE A 218 0.48 5.71 12.49
N ALA A 219 -0.68 5.07 12.49
CA ALA A 219 -1.17 4.25 11.41
C ALA A 219 -2.41 4.86 10.77
N GLY A 220 -2.46 4.89 9.44
CA GLY A 220 -3.60 5.43 8.69
C GLY A 220 -3.96 4.57 7.48
N LEU A 221 -5.23 4.61 7.09
CA LEU A 221 -5.70 4.16 5.78
C LEU A 221 -6.60 5.21 5.14
N SER A 222 -6.70 5.19 3.80
CA SER A 222 -7.53 6.12 3.01
C SER A 222 -7.37 7.58 3.46
N GLY A 223 -8.45 8.31 3.74
CA GLY A 223 -8.42 9.74 4.09
C GLY A 223 -7.42 10.15 5.19
N SER A 224 -7.18 9.34 6.23
CA SER A 224 -6.18 9.67 7.26
C SER A 224 -4.75 9.67 6.71
N THR A 225 -4.46 8.86 5.69
CA THR A 225 -3.15 8.86 5.01
C THR A 225 -2.85 10.18 4.32
N TRP A 226 -3.88 10.89 3.83
CA TRP A 226 -3.71 12.18 3.19
C TRP A 226 -3.29 13.26 4.19
N TYR A 227 -3.85 13.22 5.41
CA TYR A 227 -3.41 14.11 6.47
C TYR A 227 -1.97 13.80 6.90
N MET A 228 -1.67 12.52 7.16
CA MET A 228 -0.33 12.07 7.52
C MET A 228 0.70 12.46 6.45
N SER A 229 0.37 12.29 5.16
CA SER A 229 1.22 12.69 4.05
C SER A 229 1.46 14.21 4.02
N THR A 230 0.41 15.01 4.22
CA THR A 230 0.50 16.47 4.29
C THR A 230 1.40 16.93 5.45
N LEU A 231 1.24 16.33 6.63
CA LEU A 231 1.97 16.66 7.85
C LEU A 231 3.45 16.25 7.76
N TYR A 232 3.74 14.98 7.44
CA TYR A 232 5.11 14.44 7.42
C TYR A 232 5.93 14.95 6.23
N SER A 233 5.29 15.39 5.14
CA SER A 233 5.99 16.08 4.04
C SER A 233 6.21 17.57 4.29
N HIS A 234 5.61 18.15 5.34
CA HIS A 234 5.74 19.58 5.57
C HIS A 234 7.19 19.95 5.94
N PRO A 235 7.81 20.94 5.29
CA PRO A 235 9.22 21.27 5.49
C PRO A 235 9.51 21.62 6.96
N ASP A 236 8.64 22.39 7.59
CA ASP A 236 8.84 22.87 8.96
C ASP A 236 8.34 21.91 10.05
N PHE A 237 7.71 20.77 9.71
CA PHE A 237 7.32 19.79 10.73
C PHE A 237 8.57 19.04 11.23
N PRO A 238 8.76 18.77 12.54
CA PRO A 238 7.86 19.02 13.67
C PRO A 238 8.05 20.36 14.40
N GLU A 239 8.86 21.29 13.90
CA GLU A 239 9.05 22.60 14.56
C GLU A 239 7.77 23.44 14.50
N LYS A 240 7.09 23.46 13.35
CA LYS A 240 5.69 23.87 13.22
C LYS A 240 4.78 22.68 13.48
N GLY A 241 3.78 22.90 14.33
CA GLY A 241 2.85 21.85 14.72
C GLY A 241 1.65 21.76 13.78
N PRO A 242 0.71 20.85 14.09
CA PRO A 242 -0.57 20.76 13.40
C PRO A 242 -1.37 22.06 13.38
N LYS A 243 -1.22 22.94 14.37
CA LYS A 243 -1.97 24.20 14.42
C LYS A 243 -1.77 25.04 13.15
N GLU A 244 -0.51 25.33 12.80
CA GLU A 244 -0.20 26.13 11.62
C GLU A 244 -0.46 25.36 10.32
N ILE A 245 -0.10 24.08 10.28
CA ILE A 245 -0.25 23.23 9.09
C ILE A 245 -1.73 23.00 8.75
N ASN A 246 -2.60 22.91 9.75
CA ASN A 246 -4.04 22.76 9.56
C ASN A 246 -4.69 24.04 9.00
N GLU A 247 -4.11 25.23 9.25
CA GLU A 247 -4.57 26.47 8.62
C GLU A 247 -4.28 26.47 7.11
N GLU A 248 -3.11 25.97 6.70
CA GLU A 248 -2.79 25.75 5.29
C GLU A 248 -3.75 24.73 4.66
N LEU A 249 -3.99 23.61 5.37
CA LEU A 249 -4.93 22.58 4.94
C LEU A 249 -6.34 23.13 4.72
N MET A 250 -6.84 23.95 5.64
CA MET A 250 -8.16 24.61 5.52
C MET A 250 -8.26 25.42 4.23
N ASN A 251 -7.24 26.21 3.92
CA ASN A 251 -7.20 27.04 2.70
C ASN A 251 -7.13 26.19 1.42
N SER A 252 -6.41 25.06 1.48
CA SER A 252 -6.30 24.10 0.37
C SER A 252 -7.64 23.44 0.02
N VAL A 253 -8.46 23.09 1.02
CA VAL A 253 -9.71 22.33 0.81
C VAL A 253 -10.96 23.20 0.66
N SER A 254 -10.83 24.53 0.82
CA SER A 254 -11.95 25.47 0.71
C SER A 254 -12.50 25.59 -0.71
N HIS A 255 -11.67 25.27 -1.71
CA HIS A 255 -12.01 25.29 -3.13
C HIS A 255 -12.25 23.87 -3.63
N ASN A 256 -13.14 23.73 -4.62
CA ASN A 256 -13.41 22.42 -5.23
C ASN A 256 -12.14 21.92 -5.96
N PRO A 257 -11.58 20.75 -5.59
CA PRO A 257 -10.38 20.19 -6.24
C PRO A 257 -10.53 20.03 -7.74
N LEU A 258 -11.74 19.76 -8.24
CA LEU A 258 -12.00 19.59 -9.68
C LEU A 258 -11.71 20.86 -10.49
N LEU A 259 -11.72 22.04 -9.85
CA LEU A 259 -11.32 23.29 -10.49
C LEU A 259 -9.80 23.36 -10.78
N LEU A 260 -9.01 22.49 -10.15
CA LEU A 260 -7.57 22.37 -10.41
C LEU A 260 -7.27 21.67 -11.73
N LEU A 261 -8.25 20.98 -12.34
CA LEU A 261 -8.11 20.31 -13.64
C LEU A 261 -8.15 21.32 -14.81
N THR A 262 -7.29 22.33 -14.76
CA THR A 262 -7.09 23.27 -15.87
C THR A 262 -6.36 22.59 -17.04
N PRO A 263 -6.58 23.00 -18.30
CA PRO A 263 -5.92 22.38 -19.45
C PRO A 263 -4.39 22.32 -19.36
N GLN A 264 -3.76 23.34 -18.76
CA GLN A 264 -2.31 23.38 -18.55
C GLN A 264 -1.84 22.32 -17.56
N LYS A 265 -2.53 22.18 -16.43
CA LYS A 265 -2.20 21.19 -15.39
C LYS A 265 -2.46 19.76 -15.88
N VAL A 266 -3.59 19.54 -16.56
CA VAL A 266 -3.91 18.25 -17.19
C VAL A 266 -2.86 17.86 -18.24
N LYS A 267 -2.35 18.80 -19.05
CA LYS A 267 -1.24 18.52 -19.97
C LYS A 267 0.00 18.03 -19.23
N ARG A 268 0.38 18.69 -18.12
CA ARG A 268 1.52 18.26 -17.28
C ARG A 268 1.29 16.87 -16.69
N TYR A 269 0.08 16.56 -16.28
CA TYR A 269 -0.28 15.24 -15.79
C TYR A 269 -0.05 14.19 -16.87
N ILE A 270 -0.53 14.44 -18.08
CA ILE A 270 -0.36 13.51 -19.21
C ILE A 270 1.11 13.33 -19.57
N GLU A 271 1.91 14.40 -19.60
CA GLU A 271 3.35 14.31 -19.83
C GLU A 271 4.03 13.42 -18.77
N ALA A 272 3.68 13.58 -17.48
CA ALA A 272 4.19 12.73 -16.40
C ALA A 272 3.76 11.27 -16.53
N LEU A 273 2.48 11.02 -16.86
CA LEU A 273 1.96 9.67 -17.11
C LEU A 273 2.61 9.03 -18.32
N TRP A 274 2.87 9.79 -19.39
CA TRP A 274 3.52 9.28 -20.59
C TRP A 274 4.98 8.93 -20.32
N ASN A 275 5.68 9.72 -19.49
CA ASN A 275 7.02 9.37 -19.01
C ASN A 275 7.00 8.06 -18.18
N LYS A 276 6.03 7.89 -17.28
CA LYS A 276 5.85 6.65 -16.51
C LYS A 276 5.56 5.46 -17.43
N LYS A 277 4.61 5.60 -18.36
CA LYS A 277 4.22 4.57 -19.32
C LYS A 277 5.35 4.19 -20.28
N SER A 278 6.02 5.17 -20.88
CA SER A 278 7.16 4.95 -21.80
C SER A 278 8.38 4.34 -21.10
N SER A 279 8.55 4.57 -19.79
CA SER A 279 9.56 3.85 -19.02
C SER A 279 9.23 2.36 -18.85
N GLY A 280 7.96 1.97 -18.99
CA GLY A 280 7.46 0.60 -18.84
C GLY A 280 6.74 0.33 -17.52
N GLN A 281 6.38 1.36 -16.74
CA GLN A 281 5.51 1.21 -15.58
C GLN A 281 4.03 1.31 -15.99
N PRO A 282 3.13 0.50 -15.39
CA PRO A 282 1.70 0.62 -15.65
C PRO A 282 1.18 1.98 -15.15
N VAL A 283 0.22 2.53 -15.89
CA VAL A 283 -0.51 3.75 -15.55
C VAL A 283 -1.99 3.40 -15.46
N THR A 284 -2.66 3.96 -14.45
CA THR A 284 -4.07 3.72 -14.13
C THR A 284 -4.76 5.05 -13.80
N PHE A 285 -6.08 5.06 -13.67
CA PHE A 285 -6.79 6.26 -13.22
C PHE A 285 -6.37 6.70 -11.80
N THR A 286 -5.88 5.76 -10.97
CA THR A 286 -5.32 6.04 -9.66
C THR A 286 -4.16 7.06 -9.74
N ASP A 287 -3.35 7.04 -10.80
CA ASP A 287 -2.28 8.02 -11.00
C ASP A 287 -2.83 9.45 -11.19
N ILE A 288 -3.90 9.59 -11.98
CA ILE A 288 -4.59 10.88 -12.21
C ILE A 288 -5.22 11.39 -10.91
N PHE A 289 -5.91 10.50 -10.19
CA PHE A 289 -6.51 10.83 -8.91
C PHE A 289 -5.44 11.23 -7.88
N GLY A 290 -4.32 10.51 -7.83
CA GLY A 290 -3.19 10.84 -6.98
C GLY A 290 -2.62 12.23 -7.27
N MET A 291 -2.44 12.60 -8.54
CA MET A 291 -2.02 13.96 -8.92
C MET A 291 -3.01 15.03 -8.48
N LEU A 292 -4.32 14.81 -8.63
CA LEU A 292 -5.36 15.73 -8.19
C LEU A 292 -5.32 15.95 -6.66
N ILE A 293 -5.19 14.87 -5.89
CA ILE A 293 -5.06 14.94 -4.43
C ILE A 293 -3.75 15.66 -4.05
N GLY A 294 -2.63 15.32 -4.70
CA GLY A 294 -1.35 15.98 -4.49
C GLY A 294 -1.42 17.47 -4.75
N GLU A 295 -2.04 17.89 -5.86
CA GLU A 295 -2.16 19.30 -6.22
C GLU A 295 -3.16 20.06 -5.33
N THR A 296 -4.02 19.36 -4.60
CA THR A 296 -4.87 20.00 -3.58
C THR A 296 -4.08 20.21 -2.29
N LEU A 297 -3.36 19.18 -1.83
CA LEU A 297 -2.84 19.11 -0.46
C LEU A 297 -1.36 19.50 -0.33
N ILE A 298 -0.54 19.16 -1.33
CA ILE A 298 0.92 19.30 -1.30
C ILE A 298 1.46 19.93 -2.61
N HIS A 299 0.71 20.85 -3.21
CA HIS A 299 1.01 21.48 -4.51
C HIS A 299 2.39 22.13 -4.61
N ASN A 300 2.96 22.60 -3.50
CA ASN A 300 4.29 23.21 -3.44
C ASN A 300 5.44 22.19 -3.32
N ARG A 301 5.13 20.89 -3.20
CA ARG A 301 6.09 19.80 -2.94
C ARG A 301 5.66 18.47 -3.58
N MET A 302 5.15 18.53 -4.81
CA MET A 302 4.67 17.36 -5.57
C MET A 302 5.72 16.27 -5.78
N ASP A 303 7.01 16.63 -5.79
CA ASP A 303 8.11 15.69 -5.98
C ASP A 303 8.50 14.91 -4.71
N THR A 304 7.84 15.18 -3.57
CA THR A 304 8.09 14.46 -2.31
C THR A 304 7.82 12.97 -2.48
N THR A 305 8.65 12.14 -1.88
CA THR A 305 8.55 10.67 -1.90
C THR A 305 8.25 10.10 -0.50
N LEU A 306 8.05 8.78 -0.39
CA LEU A 306 7.88 8.16 0.93
C LEU A 306 9.22 8.12 1.68
N SER A 307 10.33 7.92 0.95
CA SER A 307 11.68 7.94 1.51
C SER A 307 12.04 9.29 2.15
N ASP A 308 11.57 10.41 1.60
CA ASP A 308 11.89 11.75 2.15
C ASP A 308 11.36 11.94 3.58
N MET A 309 10.30 11.23 3.97
CA MET A 309 9.78 11.26 5.33
C MET A 309 10.79 10.73 6.37
N LYS A 310 11.84 10.01 5.96
CA LYS A 310 12.95 9.60 6.85
C LYS A 310 13.58 10.80 7.57
N GLU A 311 13.60 11.98 6.95
CA GLU A 311 14.09 13.22 7.57
C GLU A 311 13.36 13.55 8.88
N LYS A 312 12.06 13.19 8.96
CA LYS A 312 11.20 13.48 10.11
C LYS A 312 11.28 12.44 11.24
N ILE A 313 11.91 11.29 10.99
CA ILE A 313 11.88 10.16 11.94
C ILE A 313 13.26 9.60 12.29
N ASN A 314 14.31 9.89 11.51
CA ASN A 314 15.65 9.30 11.72
C ASN A 314 16.31 9.67 13.05
N ASN A 315 15.92 10.80 13.66
CA ASN A 315 16.36 11.19 15.00
C ASN A 315 15.32 10.83 16.07
N ALA A 316 14.34 9.98 15.73
CA ALA A 316 13.26 9.54 16.58
C ALA A 316 12.40 10.68 17.18
N GLN A 317 12.38 11.85 16.54
CA GLN A 317 11.65 13.03 16.98
C GLN A 317 10.14 12.89 16.77
N CYS A 318 9.71 12.27 15.66
CA CYS A 318 8.30 11.97 15.39
C CYS A 318 8.01 10.47 15.51
N ALA A 319 6.74 10.12 15.74
CA ALA A 319 6.29 8.74 15.69
C ALA A 319 6.45 8.19 14.26
N LEU A 320 6.61 6.88 14.11
CA LEU A 320 6.78 6.28 12.78
C LEU A 320 5.44 6.27 12.04
N PRO A 321 5.31 6.95 10.88
CA PRO A 321 4.08 6.88 10.09
C PRO A 321 4.02 5.55 9.35
N LEU A 322 2.86 4.89 9.45
CA LEU A 322 2.53 3.63 8.81
C LEU A 322 1.28 3.81 7.95
N PHE A 323 1.34 3.37 6.70
CA PHE A 323 0.24 3.45 5.75
C PHE A 323 -0.06 2.06 5.20
N THR A 324 -1.24 1.89 4.59
CA THR A 324 -1.63 0.59 4.05
C THR A 324 -2.47 0.69 2.79
N CYS A 325 -2.37 -0.34 1.96
CA CYS A 325 -3.32 -0.69 0.93
C CYS A 325 -3.59 -2.20 0.95
N LEU A 326 -4.46 -2.67 0.07
CA LEU A 326 -4.70 -4.10 -0.15
C LEU A 326 -4.15 -4.51 -1.49
N HIS A 327 -3.50 -5.66 -1.52
CA HIS A 327 -3.33 -6.42 -2.73
C HIS A 327 -4.54 -7.33 -2.96
N VAL A 328 -5.22 -7.14 -4.10
CA VAL A 328 -6.38 -7.93 -4.48
C VAL A 328 -6.00 -9.00 -5.51
N LYS A 329 -6.35 -10.25 -5.18
CA LYS A 329 -6.16 -11.41 -6.06
C LYS A 329 -7.34 -11.57 -7.04
N PRO A 330 -7.09 -11.92 -8.31
CA PRO A 330 -8.14 -12.08 -9.33
C PRO A 330 -9.20 -13.15 -8.98
N ASP A 331 -8.79 -14.27 -8.38
CA ASP A 331 -9.66 -15.45 -8.19
C ASP A 331 -10.35 -15.52 -6.80
N VAL A 332 -10.05 -14.56 -5.93
CA VAL A 332 -10.65 -14.48 -4.59
C VAL A 332 -11.96 -13.70 -4.68
N SER A 333 -13.04 -14.24 -4.11
CA SER A 333 -14.39 -13.66 -4.21
C SER A 333 -14.77 -12.75 -3.03
N GLU A 334 -13.98 -12.73 -1.95
CA GLU A 334 -14.21 -11.89 -0.75
C GLU A 334 -13.00 -11.02 -0.39
N LEU A 335 -13.24 -9.71 -0.18
CA LEU A 335 -12.20 -8.72 0.10
C LEU A 335 -11.54 -8.93 1.47
N MET A 336 -12.22 -9.60 2.42
CA MET A 336 -11.65 -9.99 3.71
C MET A 336 -10.39 -10.87 3.59
N PHE A 337 -10.17 -11.48 2.42
CA PHE A 337 -9.04 -12.37 2.16
C PHE A 337 -7.93 -11.71 1.32
N ALA A 338 -8.06 -10.42 1.02
CA ALA A 338 -7.01 -9.65 0.38
C ALA A 338 -5.79 -9.52 1.31
N ASP A 339 -4.60 -9.48 0.71
CA ASP A 339 -3.35 -9.37 1.46
C ASP A 339 -3.06 -7.89 1.75
N TRP A 340 -2.77 -7.57 3.01
CA TRP A 340 -2.45 -6.21 3.42
C TRP A 340 -1.00 -5.88 3.10
N VAL A 341 -0.79 -4.72 2.47
CA VAL A 341 0.53 -4.17 2.15
C VAL A 341 0.81 -3.01 3.09
N GLU A 342 1.88 -3.11 3.88
CA GLU A 342 2.30 -2.04 4.77
C GLU A 342 3.36 -1.15 4.12
N PHE A 343 3.28 0.15 4.42
CA PHE A 343 4.17 1.17 3.93
C PHE A 343 4.71 1.97 5.12
N SER A 344 6.02 2.11 5.20
CA SER A 344 6.69 3.02 6.11
C SER A 344 7.78 3.76 5.35
N PRO A 345 8.34 4.86 5.88
CA PRO A 345 9.51 5.48 5.28
C PRO A 345 10.71 4.54 5.19
N TYR A 346 10.76 3.42 5.94
CA TYR A 346 11.89 2.48 5.91
C TYR A 346 11.72 1.33 4.93
N GLU A 347 10.53 0.73 4.87
CA GLU A 347 10.24 -0.43 4.03
C GLU A 347 8.76 -0.46 3.59
N ILE A 348 8.51 -1.13 2.46
CA ILE A 348 7.19 -1.51 1.95
C ILE A 348 7.15 -3.02 1.80
N GLY A 349 6.06 -3.67 2.18
CA GLY A 349 5.97 -5.12 2.02
C GLY A 349 4.67 -5.76 2.51
N MET A 350 4.64 -7.08 2.47
CA MET A 350 3.53 -7.89 2.96
C MET A 350 3.99 -8.70 4.17
N ALA A 351 3.58 -8.27 5.36
CA ALA A 351 3.97 -8.91 6.63
C ALA A 351 3.61 -10.40 6.68
N LYS A 352 2.49 -10.79 6.08
CA LYS A 352 2.03 -12.19 5.98
C LYS A 352 3.07 -13.12 5.35
N TYR A 353 3.84 -12.61 4.39
CA TYR A 353 4.87 -13.36 3.68
C TYR A 353 6.29 -13.04 4.19
N GLY A 354 6.42 -12.08 5.09
CA GLY A 354 7.72 -11.60 5.56
C GLY A 354 8.57 -10.98 4.45
N THR A 355 7.96 -10.50 3.36
CA THR A 355 8.69 -9.95 2.21
C THR A 355 8.57 -8.45 2.16
N PHE A 356 9.72 -7.78 2.17
CA PHE A 356 9.84 -6.33 2.23
C PHE A 356 10.89 -5.83 1.25
N MET A 357 10.81 -4.54 0.91
CA MET A 357 11.80 -3.82 0.12
C MET A 357 11.87 -2.37 0.57
N SER A 358 12.92 -1.65 0.18
CA SER A 358 12.99 -0.21 0.40
C SER A 358 11.94 0.53 -0.45
N PRO A 359 11.44 1.70 0.01
CA PRO A 359 10.37 2.42 -0.69
C PRO A 359 10.68 2.79 -2.14
N ASP A 360 11.95 3.11 -2.44
CA ASP A 360 12.43 3.46 -3.77
C ASP A 360 12.35 2.31 -4.79
N LEU A 361 12.20 1.08 -4.31
CA LEU A 361 12.03 -0.09 -5.18
C LEU A 361 10.55 -0.39 -5.47
N PHE A 362 9.60 0.18 -4.74
CA PHE A 362 8.18 -0.09 -4.97
C PHE A 362 7.72 0.43 -6.34
N GLY A 363 7.32 -0.51 -7.20
CA GLY A 363 6.97 -0.26 -8.60
C GLY A 363 8.09 -0.59 -9.60
N SER A 364 9.27 -1.02 -9.13
CA SER A 364 10.34 -1.64 -9.94
C SER A 364 9.95 -3.04 -10.41
N LYS A 365 10.56 -3.50 -11.51
CA LYS A 365 10.40 -4.88 -11.96
C LYS A 365 11.34 -5.77 -11.15
N PHE A 366 10.81 -6.87 -10.63
CA PHE A 366 11.56 -7.88 -9.89
C PHE A 366 11.48 -9.24 -10.56
N PHE A 367 12.44 -10.10 -10.26
CA PHE A 367 12.36 -11.52 -10.52
C PHE A 367 13.20 -12.30 -9.52
N MET A 368 12.61 -13.32 -8.92
CA MET A 368 13.25 -14.16 -7.89
C MET A 368 13.88 -13.36 -6.73
N GLY A 369 13.30 -12.20 -6.40
CA GLY A 369 13.77 -11.34 -5.31
C GLY A 369 14.88 -10.34 -5.66
N THR A 370 15.26 -10.26 -6.93
CA THR A 370 16.24 -9.29 -7.44
C THR A 370 15.55 -8.31 -8.40
N VAL A 371 15.96 -7.04 -8.35
CA VAL A 371 15.46 -6.00 -9.25
C VAL A 371 16.05 -6.19 -10.64
N VAL A 372 15.19 -6.40 -11.64
CA VAL A 372 15.62 -6.49 -13.05
C VAL A 372 15.64 -5.13 -13.73
N LYS A 373 14.72 -4.25 -13.34
CA LYS A 373 14.64 -2.87 -13.82
C LYS A 373 14.18 -1.95 -12.70
N LYS A 374 15.10 -1.11 -12.25
CA LYS A 374 14.83 -0.06 -11.26
C LYS A 374 14.22 1.16 -11.94
N TYR A 375 13.13 1.66 -11.39
CA TYR A 375 12.56 2.96 -11.76
C TYR A 375 12.87 4.00 -10.68
N ASN A 376 12.55 5.26 -10.97
CA ASN A 376 12.52 6.28 -9.93
C ASN A 376 11.44 5.94 -8.90
N GLU A 377 11.68 6.32 -7.65
CA GLU A 377 10.68 6.19 -6.60
C GLU A 377 9.39 6.89 -7.02
N ASN A 378 8.26 6.21 -6.79
CA ASN A 378 6.98 6.82 -7.09
C ASN A 378 6.76 8.05 -6.17
N PRO A 379 6.30 9.20 -6.71
CA PRO A 379 5.95 10.34 -5.88
C PRO A 379 4.91 9.98 -4.81
N LEU A 380 4.95 10.65 -3.67
CA LEU A 380 4.06 10.43 -2.54
C LEU A 380 2.59 10.55 -2.96
N HIS A 381 2.26 11.48 -3.86
CA HIS A 381 0.89 11.67 -4.35
C HIS A 381 0.36 10.45 -5.13
N PHE A 382 1.23 9.64 -5.76
CA PHE A 382 0.81 8.34 -6.33
C PHE A 382 0.38 7.38 -5.22
N LEU A 383 1.16 7.27 -4.14
CA LEU A 383 0.80 6.45 -2.99
C LEU A 383 -0.48 6.95 -2.31
N MET A 384 -0.66 8.27 -2.17
CA MET A 384 -1.91 8.87 -1.68
C MET A 384 -3.12 8.49 -2.56
N GLY A 385 -2.92 8.42 -3.88
CA GLY A 385 -3.90 7.91 -4.82
C GLY A 385 -4.23 6.43 -4.57
N VAL A 386 -3.21 5.58 -4.42
CA VAL A 386 -3.36 4.15 -4.12
C VAL A 386 -4.12 3.94 -2.81
N TRP A 387 -3.68 4.59 -1.72
CA TRP A 387 -4.27 4.48 -0.40
C TRP A 387 -5.72 4.96 -0.37
N GLY A 388 -6.12 5.88 -1.27
CA GLY A 388 -7.48 6.40 -1.43
C GLY A 388 -8.20 5.93 -2.69
N SER A 389 -7.80 4.81 -3.31
CA SER A 389 -8.29 4.40 -4.63
C SER A 389 -9.75 3.91 -4.67
N ALA A 390 -10.46 3.84 -3.54
CA ALA A 390 -11.92 3.69 -3.55
C ALA A 390 -12.58 4.81 -4.37
N PHE A 391 -12.04 6.03 -4.29
CA PHE A 391 -12.52 7.19 -5.03
C PHE A 391 -12.16 7.15 -6.52
N SER A 392 -11.04 6.54 -6.91
CA SER A 392 -10.72 6.32 -8.32
C SER A 392 -11.67 5.30 -8.94
N ILE A 393 -12.01 4.23 -8.22
CA ILE A 393 -12.96 3.21 -8.70
C ILE A 393 -14.35 3.82 -8.90
N LEU A 394 -14.80 4.67 -7.96
CA LEU A 394 -16.11 5.32 -7.96
C LEU A 394 -16.10 6.75 -8.52
N PHE A 395 -15.11 7.12 -9.34
CA PHE A 395 -14.90 8.50 -9.75
C PHE A 395 -16.10 9.15 -10.49
N ASN A 396 -16.88 8.38 -11.26
CA ASN A 396 -18.08 8.91 -11.92
C ASN A 396 -19.10 9.50 -10.93
N ARG A 397 -19.19 8.95 -9.72
CA ARG A 397 -20.04 9.46 -8.64
C ARG A 397 -19.47 10.72 -8.01
N VAL A 398 -18.15 10.79 -7.83
CA VAL A 398 -17.44 12.00 -7.38
C VAL A 398 -17.74 13.18 -8.32
N LEU A 399 -17.90 12.92 -9.62
CA LEU A 399 -18.27 13.92 -10.62
C LEU A 399 -19.78 14.23 -10.72
N GLY A 400 -20.64 13.56 -9.93
CA GLY A 400 -22.09 13.80 -9.91
C GLY A 400 -22.85 13.29 -11.13
N VAL A 401 -22.36 12.25 -11.81
CA VAL A 401 -22.89 11.78 -13.11
C VAL A 401 -24.13 10.86 -12.98
N SER A 402 -24.72 10.68 -11.80
CA SER A 402 -25.91 9.84 -11.61
C SER A 402 -27.23 10.63 -11.68
N ASN A 403 -28.22 10.06 -12.40
CA ASN A 403 -29.56 10.61 -12.66
C ASN A 403 -30.14 11.49 -11.54
N SER A 404 -30.51 12.71 -11.92
CA SER A 404 -31.31 13.65 -11.14
C SER A 404 -32.69 13.05 -10.81
N GLN A 405 -32.94 12.76 -9.52
CA GLN A 405 -34.18 13.02 -8.75
C GLN A 405 -34.33 12.16 -7.48
N ASN A 406 -33.36 11.32 -7.10
CA ASN A 406 -33.31 10.68 -5.77
C ASN A 406 -31.90 10.80 -5.17
N LYS A 407 -31.81 10.92 -3.83
CA LYS A 407 -30.55 10.84 -3.07
C LYS A 407 -29.86 9.54 -3.46
N GLY A 408 -28.72 9.60 -4.16
CA GLY A 408 -27.98 8.41 -4.55
C GLY A 408 -27.45 7.65 -3.33
N PRO A 409 -27.18 6.33 -3.44
CA PRO A 409 -26.65 5.55 -2.32
C PRO A 409 -25.33 6.11 -1.80
N THR A 410 -25.07 5.91 -0.50
CA THR A 410 -23.81 6.30 0.16
C THR A 410 -22.62 5.55 -0.43
N MET A 411 -21.38 5.99 -0.15
CA MET A 411 -20.21 5.26 -0.67
C MET A 411 -20.19 3.85 -0.09
N GLU A 412 -20.54 3.73 1.17
CA GLU A 412 -20.57 2.50 1.94
C GLU A 412 -21.61 1.51 1.37
N GLU A 413 -22.81 1.98 1.01
CA GLU A 413 -23.82 1.18 0.30
C GLU A 413 -23.34 0.72 -1.09
N GLU A 414 -22.56 1.53 -1.80
CA GLU A 414 -21.98 1.10 -3.07
C GLU A 414 -20.85 0.10 -2.88
N LEU A 415 -19.98 0.32 -1.89
CA LEU A 415 -18.88 -0.58 -1.54
C LEU A 415 -19.39 -1.98 -1.19
N GLU A 416 -20.49 -2.07 -0.43
CA GLU A 416 -21.17 -3.36 -0.14
C GLU A 416 -21.66 -4.09 -1.39
N ASN A 417 -21.93 -3.35 -2.48
CA ASN A 417 -22.40 -3.92 -3.76
C ASN A 417 -21.25 -4.23 -4.75
N ILE A 418 -20.01 -3.85 -4.47
CA ILE A 418 -18.87 -4.15 -5.35
C ILE A 418 -18.45 -5.61 -5.17
N ARG A 419 -18.73 -6.45 -6.17
CA ARG A 419 -18.13 -7.80 -6.26
C ARG A 419 -16.73 -7.76 -6.88
N LEU A 420 -15.83 -8.61 -6.37
CA LEU A 420 -14.43 -8.73 -6.79
C LEU A 420 -14.18 -8.97 -8.28
N LYS A 421 -15.06 -9.75 -8.93
CA LYS A 421 -15.04 -9.99 -10.39
C LYS A 421 -15.16 -8.71 -11.23
N HIS A 422 -15.58 -7.60 -10.61
CA HIS A 422 -15.65 -6.30 -11.27
C HIS A 422 -14.41 -5.44 -11.04
N LEU A 423 -13.48 -5.81 -10.16
CA LEU A 423 -12.26 -5.03 -9.89
C LEU A 423 -11.03 -5.58 -10.65
N VAL A 424 -11.06 -6.87 -10.99
CA VAL A 424 -9.93 -7.58 -11.63
C VAL A 424 -10.47 -8.40 -12.81
N SER A 425 -9.77 -8.38 -13.95
CA SER A 425 -9.99 -9.29 -15.08
C SER A 425 -8.87 -10.33 -15.15
N ASN A 426 -9.17 -11.52 -15.69
CA ASN A 426 -8.20 -12.61 -15.86
C ASN A 426 -7.37 -12.45 -17.15
N ASP A 427 -6.79 -11.27 -17.38
CA ASP A 427 -5.92 -11.05 -18.54
C ASP A 427 -4.46 -11.34 -18.16
N SER A 428 -4.09 -12.62 -18.29
CA SER A 428 -2.70 -13.10 -18.20
C SER A 428 -1.90 -12.90 -19.49
N SER A 429 -2.49 -12.27 -20.52
CA SER A 429 -1.88 -12.03 -21.82
C SER A 429 -1.50 -10.55 -22.04
N ASP A 430 -0.71 -9.98 -21.13
CA ASP A 430 0.05 -8.76 -21.45
C ASP A 430 1.32 -9.18 -22.19
N SER A 431 1.20 -9.41 -23.50
CA SER A 431 2.32 -9.36 -24.43
C SER A 431 2.85 -7.93 -24.44
N GLU A 432 4.09 -7.71 -24.01
CA GLU A 432 4.79 -6.41 -24.10
C GLU A 432 5.15 -6.05 -25.57
N ASP A 433 4.36 -6.50 -26.56
CA ASP A 433 4.57 -6.18 -27.97
C ASP A 433 3.76 -4.93 -28.35
N GLU A 434 4.38 -3.75 -28.19
CA GLU A 434 4.08 -2.63 -29.08
C GLU A 434 4.71 -2.90 -30.44
N SER A 435 4.04 -3.72 -31.26
CA SER A 435 4.18 -3.65 -32.72
C SER A 435 2.88 -3.17 -33.33
N GLN A 436 2.97 -2.08 -34.08
CA GLN A 436 1.85 -1.45 -34.77
C GLN A 436 1.25 -2.43 -35.81
N GLN A 437 0.13 -3.06 -35.51
CA GLN A 437 -0.79 -3.56 -36.54
C GLN A 437 -2.26 -3.35 -36.13
N PRO A 438 -3.11 -2.76 -37.01
CA PRO A 438 -4.52 -2.58 -36.72
C PRO A 438 -5.29 -3.79 -37.26
N LYS A 439 -5.70 -4.74 -36.41
CA LYS A 439 -6.75 -5.70 -36.78
C LYS A 439 -7.64 -6.02 -35.59
N GLY A 440 -8.89 -5.57 -35.72
CA GLY A 440 -9.95 -5.87 -34.79
C GLY A 440 -10.42 -7.32 -34.88
N THR A 441 -10.95 -7.78 -33.76
CA THR A 441 -12.19 -8.55 -33.71
C THR A 441 -12.84 -8.20 -32.37
N GLU A 442 -13.94 -7.45 -32.44
CA GLU A 442 -14.70 -7.04 -31.26
C GLU A 442 -15.28 -8.29 -30.58
N ASN A 443 -14.90 -8.50 -29.32
CA ASN A 443 -15.55 -9.48 -28.46
C ASN A 443 -16.98 -8.99 -28.16
N ALA A 444 -17.98 -9.67 -28.71
CA ALA A 444 -19.41 -9.33 -28.65
C ALA A 444 -20.05 -9.32 -27.24
N LYS A 445 -19.25 -9.43 -26.17
CA LYS A 445 -19.69 -9.27 -24.78
C LYS A 445 -19.37 -7.89 -24.18
N ALA A 446 -18.52 -7.09 -24.82
CA ALA A 446 -18.25 -5.70 -24.40
C ALA A 446 -19.32 -4.70 -24.86
N HIS A 447 -20.14 -5.06 -25.86
CA HIS A 447 -21.17 -4.18 -26.42
C HIS A 447 -22.44 -4.04 -25.56
N GLN A 448 -22.61 -4.85 -24.52
CA GLN A 448 -23.78 -4.75 -23.64
C GLN A 448 -23.65 -3.74 -22.50
N GLU A 449 -22.42 -3.31 -22.16
CA GLU A 449 -22.18 -2.19 -21.23
C GLU A 449 -22.08 -0.83 -21.94
N TYR A 450 -21.97 -0.81 -23.27
CA TYR A 450 -21.79 0.42 -24.06
C TYR A 450 -23.09 1.20 -24.31
N GLN A 451 -24.27 0.60 -24.12
CA GLN A 451 -25.54 1.25 -24.49
C GLN A 451 -26.21 2.09 -23.38
N ASN A 452 -25.58 2.27 -22.21
CA ASN A 452 -26.13 3.10 -21.13
C ASN A 452 -25.35 4.40 -20.80
N SER A 453 -24.32 4.78 -21.56
CA SER A 453 -23.54 6.00 -21.29
C SER A 453 -24.14 7.26 -21.93
N SER A 454 -25.29 7.73 -21.44
CA SER A 454 -25.85 9.02 -21.84
C SER A 454 -25.86 10.03 -20.69
N GLN A 455 -24.67 10.36 -20.18
CA GLN A 455 -24.31 11.60 -19.49
C GLN A 455 -22.88 11.41 -19.00
N GLU A 456 -21.88 12.06 -19.61
CA GLU A 456 -20.52 12.11 -19.08
C GLU A 456 -20.22 13.56 -18.71
N SER A 457 -19.62 13.78 -17.53
CA SER A 457 -19.20 15.13 -17.12
C SER A 457 -18.20 15.70 -18.12
N TRP A 458 -18.22 17.01 -18.34
CA TRP A 458 -17.26 17.71 -19.22
C TRP A 458 -15.80 17.39 -18.85
N VAL A 459 -15.52 17.25 -17.54
CA VAL A 459 -14.19 16.88 -17.03
C VAL A 459 -13.78 15.47 -17.49
N GLN A 460 -14.71 14.52 -17.42
CA GLN A 460 -14.48 13.15 -17.86
C GLN A 460 -14.22 13.09 -19.37
N ARG A 461 -15.01 13.82 -20.16
CA ARG A 461 -14.82 13.93 -21.60
C ARG A 461 -13.49 14.57 -21.98
N MET A 462 -13.09 15.62 -21.26
CA MET A 462 -11.79 16.27 -21.46
C MET A 462 -10.64 15.30 -21.15
N LEU A 463 -10.69 14.59 -20.03
CA LEU A 463 -9.65 13.63 -19.64
C LEU A 463 -9.60 12.44 -20.63
N MET A 464 -10.75 11.90 -21.04
CA MET A 464 -10.82 10.83 -22.04
C MET A 464 -10.29 11.26 -23.40
N ALA A 465 -10.66 12.46 -23.88
CA ALA A 465 -10.21 12.99 -25.16
C ALA A 465 -8.69 13.21 -25.19
N LEU A 466 -8.07 13.44 -24.05
CA LEU A 466 -6.64 13.72 -23.95
C LEU A 466 -5.78 12.48 -23.67
N VAL A 467 -6.29 11.49 -22.93
CA VAL A 467 -5.55 10.26 -22.61
C VAL A 467 -5.65 9.23 -23.74
N GLY A 468 -6.67 9.31 -24.60
CA GLY A 468 -6.80 8.49 -25.81
C GLY A 468 -7.08 7.01 -25.56
N ASP A 469 -7.13 6.58 -24.31
CA ASP A 469 -7.39 5.20 -23.89
C ASP A 469 -8.68 5.16 -23.06
N SER A 470 -9.76 4.73 -23.71
CA SER A 470 -11.08 4.61 -23.10
C SER A 470 -11.11 3.53 -22.01
N ALA A 471 -10.20 2.55 -22.04
CA ALA A 471 -10.17 1.46 -21.08
C ALA A 471 -9.73 1.92 -19.68
N LEU A 472 -8.81 2.89 -19.60
CA LEU A 472 -8.35 3.49 -18.33
C LEU A 472 -9.49 4.14 -17.53
N PHE A 473 -10.48 4.70 -18.22
CA PHE A 473 -11.59 5.39 -17.59
C PHE A 473 -12.84 4.52 -17.48
N ASN A 474 -13.09 3.62 -18.43
CA ASN A 474 -14.36 2.90 -18.50
C ASN A 474 -14.35 1.59 -17.72
N THR A 475 -13.18 0.99 -17.51
CA THR A 475 -13.07 -0.25 -16.75
C THR A 475 -12.69 0.03 -15.31
N ARG A 476 -13.28 -0.72 -14.37
CA ARG A 476 -12.89 -0.69 -12.96
C ARG A 476 -11.45 -1.18 -12.76
N GLU A 477 -10.97 -2.10 -13.59
CA GLU A 477 -9.56 -2.54 -13.61
C GLU A 477 -8.63 -1.37 -13.96
N GLY A 478 -8.95 -0.61 -15.01
CA GLY A 478 -8.21 0.59 -15.41
C GLY A 478 -8.21 1.68 -14.33
N ARG A 479 -9.14 1.61 -13.37
CA ARG A 479 -9.25 2.55 -12.24
C ARG A 479 -8.50 2.14 -10.99
N ALA A 480 -8.37 0.83 -10.72
CA ALA A 480 -7.60 0.31 -9.60
C ALA A 480 -6.10 0.56 -9.81
N GLY A 481 -5.33 0.74 -8.75
CA GLY A 481 -3.89 0.89 -8.85
C GLY A 481 -3.25 -0.41 -9.34
N LYS A 482 -2.25 -0.30 -10.22
CA LYS A 482 -1.48 -1.44 -10.75
C LYS A 482 0.00 -1.15 -10.59
N VAL A 483 0.78 -2.13 -10.12
CA VAL A 483 2.25 -2.05 -10.03
C VAL A 483 2.86 -3.37 -10.47
N HIS A 484 4.15 -3.36 -10.82
CA HIS A 484 4.90 -4.59 -11.09
C HIS A 484 4.93 -5.48 -9.85
N ASN A 485 4.78 -6.79 -10.05
CA ASN A 485 4.74 -7.75 -8.95
C ASN A 485 6.14 -7.95 -8.39
N PHE A 486 6.41 -7.39 -7.20
CA PHE A 486 7.72 -7.58 -6.55
C PHE A 486 7.95 -9.05 -6.13
N MET A 487 6.91 -9.88 -6.08
CA MET A 487 6.99 -11.30 -5.73
C MET A 487 7.18 -12.22 -6.96
N LEU A 488 7.36 -11.65 -8.16
CA LEU A 488 7.45 -12.41 -9.40
C LEU A 488 8.59 -13.45 -9.37
N GLY A 489 8.28 -14.70 -9.71
CA GLY A 489 9.23 -15.80 -9.79
C GLY A 489 9.70 -16.36 -8.43
N LEU A 490 9.16 -15.89 -7.31
CA LEU A 490 9.46 -16.48 -6.00
C LEU A 490 8.76 -17.82 -5.80
N ASN A 491 9.32 -18.68 -4.93
CA ASN A 491 8.66 -19.91 -4.50
C ASN A 491 8.08 -19.74 -3.09
N LEU A 492 6.78 -20.00 -2.96
CA LEU A 492 6.06 -19.92 -1.68
C LEU A 492 5.83 -21.32 -1.14
N ASN A 493 6.55 -21.70 -0.07
CA ASN A 493 6.36 -22.99 0.61
C ASN A 493 5.50 -22.83 1.85
N SER A 494 4.61 -23.78 2.14
CA SER A 494 3.73 -23.74 3.30
C SER A 494 4.45 -24.18 4.61
N CYS A 495 4.50 -23.34 5.65
CA CYS A 495 5.01 -23.61 7.01
C CYS A 495 4.22 -22.83 8.09
N TYR A 496 3.79 -23.44 9.21
CA TYR A 496 2.90 -22.93 10.30
C TYR A 496 3.46 -21.82 11.24
N PRO A 497 2.61 -21.22 12.15
CA PRO A 497 1.83 -19.98 12.06
C PRO A 497 2.62 -18.67 12.41
N LEU A 498 2.14 -17.52 11.90
CA LEU A 498 2.56 -16.09 12.01
C LEU A 498 3.12 -15.58 13.35
N SER A 499 2.88 -16.31 14.44
CA SER A 499 3.26 -15.91 15.78
C SER A 499 4.24 -16.91 16.39
N PRO A 500 5.50 -16.49 16.64
CA PRO A 500 6.41 -17.22 17.52
C PRO A 500 5.88 -17.34 18.97
N LEU A 501 4.82 -16.59 19.31
CA LEU A 501 4.18 -16.52 20.63
C LEU A 501 2.96 -17.45 20.76
N ALA A 502 2.57 -18.18 19.70
CA ALA A 502 1.54 -19.22 19.79
C ALA A 502 2.12 -20.48 20.48
N ASP A 503 2.52 -20.36 21.75
CA ASP A 503 2.67 -21.52 22.60
C ASP A 503 1.27 -22.07 22.90
N LEU A 504 1.00 -23.30 22.46
CA LEU A 504 0.17 -24.28 23.18
C LEU A 504 -1.15 -23.73 23.75
N LEU A 505 -2.10 -23.34 22.90
CA LEU A 505 -3.49 -23.61 23.27
C LEU A 505 -3.66 -25.13 23.14
N THR A 506 -3.61 -25.81 24.29
CA THR A 506 -4.06 -27.20 24.42
C THR A 506 -5.41 -27.35 23.71
N GLN A 507 -5.55 -28.41 22.92
CA GLN A 507 -6.76 -28.78 22.17
C GLN A 507 -8.02 -29.04 23.04
N GLU A 508 -8.05 -28.60 24.29
CA GLU A 508 -9.05 -29.02 25.29
C GLU A 508 -10.04 -27.93 25.73
N SER A 509 -10.12 -26.77 25.08
CA SER A 509 -11.17 -25.79 25.44
C SER A 509 -11.80 -25.04 24.28
N VAL A 510 -11.95 -25.70 23.12
CA VAL A 510 -13.05 -25.31 22.22
C VAL A 510 -14.31 -25.93 22.82
N GLU A 511 -14.80 -25.36 23.93
CA GLU A 511 -16.22 -25.45 24.18
C GLU A 511 -16.88 -24.72 23.01
N GLU A 512 -17.65 -25.48 22.24
CA GLU A 512 -18.53 -24.99 21.21
C GLU A 512 -19.43 -23.93 21.83
N ASP A 513 -19.09 -22.65 21.67
CA ASP A 513 -20.05 -21.56 21.83
C ASP A 513 -21.07 -21.74 20.70
N GLU A 514 -22.12 -22.53 20.98
CA GLU A 514 -23.26 -22.93 20.15
C GLU A 514 -24.13 -21.75 19.62
N LEU A 515 -23.61 -20.52 19.57
CA LEU A 515 -24.35 -19.34 19.09
C LEU A 515 -23.87 -18.75 17.76
N ASP A 516 -22.75 -19.20 17.19
CA ASP A 516 -22.15 -18.55 16.00
C ASP A 516 -22.46 -19.24 14.65
N ALA A 517 -23.39 -20.20 14.61
CA ALA A 517 -23.75 -20.94 13.40
C ALA A 517 -24.53 -20.15 12.32
N ALA A 518 -24.60 -18.82 12.40
CA ALA A 518 -25.44 -18.01 11.51
C ALA A 518 -24.70 -17.21 10.43
N VAL A 519 -23.36 -17.22 10.33
CA VAL A 519 -22.66 -16.22 9.48
C VAL A 519 -21.54 -16.73 8.54
N ALA A 520 -21.21 -18.02 8.46
CA ALA A 520 -20.33 -18.47 7.36
C ALA A 520 -20.38 -19.99 7.11
N ASP A 521 -20.25 -20.34 5.84
CA ASP A 521 -20.03 -21.70 5.35
C ASP A 521 -18.57 -22.11 5.69
N PRO A 522 -18.30 -23.28 6.30
CA PRO A 522 -16.93 -23.74 6.60
C PRO A 522 -15.99 -23.74 5.37
N ASP A 523 -16.54 -23.89 4.16
CA ASP A 523 -15.80 -23.89 2.89
C ASP A 523 -15.29 -22.48 2.48
N GLU A 524 -15.80 -21.39 3.08
CA GLU A 524 -15.41 -20.01 2.75
C GLU A 524 -14.00 -19.66 3.30
N PHE A 525 -13.53 -20.40 4.32
CA PHE A 525 -12.26 -20.15 5.01
C PHE A 525 -11.03 -20.83 4.37
N GLU A 526 -11.19 -21.72 3.39
CA GLU A 526 -10.04 -22.36 2.75
C GLU A 526 -9.22 -21.35 1.91
N ARG A 527 -9.87 -20.32 1.33
CA ARG A 527 -9.24 -19.39 0.38
C ARG A 527 -8.36 -18.31 1.02
N ILE A 528 -8.45 -18.08 2.33
CA ILE A 528 -7.54 -17.16 3.07
C ILE A 528 -6.08 -17.64 2.95
N TYR A 529 -5.92 -18.95 2.84
CA TYR A 529 -4.65 -19.65 2.72
C TYR A 529 -4.25 -19.90 1.28
N GLU A 530 -4.90 -19.32 0.27
CA GLU A 530 -4.33 -19.35 -1.07
C GLU A 530 -3.09 -18.43 -1.09
N PRO A 531 -1.93 -18.89 -1.58
CA PRO A 531 -0.75 -18.05 -1.72
C PRO A 531 -0.99 -16.89 -2.70
N LEU A 532 -0.14 -15.88 -2.63
CA LEU A 532 -0.08 -14.86 -3.68
C LEU A 532 0.30 -15.52 -5.02
N ASP A 533 -0.29 -15.06 -6.12
CA ASP A 533 0.20 -15.44 -7.44
C ASP A 533 1.56 -14.78 -7.72
N VAL A 534 2.59 -15.61 -7.66
CA VAL A 534 4.00 -15.26 -7.96
C VAL A 534 4.33 -15.36 -9.45
N LYS A 535 3.36 -15.73 -10.31
CA LYS A 535 3.54 -15.82 -11.76
C LYS A 535 3.01 -14.61 -12.50
N SER A 536 1.99 -13.92 -11.97
CA SER A 536 1.53 -12.67 -12.54
C SER A 536 2.62 -11.61 -12.55
N LYS A 537 2.81 -10.96 -13.70
CA LYS A 537 3.78 -9.85 -13.88
C LYS A 537 3.43 -8.60 -13.05
N LYS A 538 2.15 -8.41 -12.74
CA LYS A 538 1.62 -7.19 -12.10
C LYS A 538 0.65 -7.55 -10.99
N ILE A 539 0.53 -6.68 -10.00
CA ILE A 539 -0.44 -6.82 -8.91
C ILE A 539 -1.37 -5.61 -8.87
N HIS A 540 -2.62 -5.87 -8.49
CA HIS A 540 -3.60 -4.83 -8.21
C HIS A 540 -3.50 -4.40 -6.76
N ILE A 541 -3.45 -3.09 -6.55
CA ILE A 541 -3.39 -2.46 -5.24
C ILE A 541 -4.53 -1.46 -5.10
N VAL A 542 -5.28 -1.56 -4.00
CA VAL A 542 -6.50 -0.78 -3.77
C VAL A 542 -6.62 -0.31 -2.33
N ASP A 543 -7.52 0.64 -2.08
CA ASP A 543 -7.82 1.18 -0.76
C ASP A 543 -8.22 0.07 0.23
N SER A 544 -7.61 0.09 1.42
CA SER A 544 -7.93 -0.85 2.50
C SER A 544 -9.34 -0.69 3.07
N GLY A 545 -9.95 0.49 2.91
CA GLY A 545 -11.35 0.76 3.28
C GLY A 545 -12.37 -0.09 2.52
N LEU A 546 -11.96 -0.82 1.47
CA LEU A 546 -12.80 -1.82 0.81
C LEU A 546 -13.03 -3.08 1.67
N THR A 547 -12.20 -3.35 2.69
CA THR A 547 -12.38 -4.49 3.60
C THR A 547 -12.97 -4.07 4.94
N PHE A 548 -12.24 -3.22 5.68
CA PHE A 548 -12.76 -2.51 6.85
C PHE A 548 -11.93 -1.25 7.07
N ASN A 549 -12.54 -0.26 7.70
CA ASN A 549 -12.05 1.12 7.65
C ASN A 549 -10.99 1.47 8.72
N LEU A 550 -10.44 0.49 9.45
CA LEU A 550 -9.47 0.69 10.53
C LEU A 550 -8.13 -0.03 10.25
N PRO A 551 -6.95 0.62 10.34
CA PRO A 551 -5.67 0.02 9.92
C PRO A 551 -5.02 -0.89 10.98
N TYR A 552 -5.82 -1.73 11.66
CA TYR A 552 -5.33 -2.69 12.67
C TYR A 552 -4.24 -3.65 12.17
N PRO A 553 -4.27 -4.15 10.91
CA PRO A 553 -3.23 -5.06 10.42
C PRO A 553 -1.81 -4.48 10.50
N LEU A 554 -1.65 -3.16 10.45
CA LEU A 554 -0.35 -2.50 10.61
C LEU A 554 0.19 -2.66 12.03
N ILE A 555 -0.64 -2.48 13.06
CA ILE A 555 -0.19 -2.42 14.45
C ILE A 555 -0.32 -3.75 15.20
N LEU A 556 -1.16 -4.66 14.72
CA LEU A 556 -1.25 -6.03 15.21
C LEU A 556 -0.14 -6.94 14.65
N ARG A 557 0.78 -6.40 13.82
CA ARG A 557 2.03 -7.08 13.45
C ARG A 557 2.78 -7.48 14.73
N PRO A 558 2.93 -8.78 15.04
CA PRO A 558 3.40 -9.22 16.36
C PRO A 558 4.76 -8.63 16.76
N GLN A 559 5.63 -8.38 15.78
CA GLN A 559 6.98 -7.85 16.01
C GLN A 559 6.98 -6.38 16.48
N ARG A 560 5.86 -5.65 16.31
CA ARG A 560 5.68 -4.30 16.87
C ARG A 560 5.32 -4.34 18.35
N GLY A 561 4.58 -5.36 18.82
CA GLY A 561 4.28 -5.56 20.23
C GLY A 561 3.63 -4.34 20.89
N VAL A 562 2.60 -3.80 20.23
CA VAL A 562 1.84 -2.62 20.68
C VAL A 562 1.01 -2.98 21.92
N ASP A 563 1.07 -2.14 22.96
CA ASP A 563 0.37 -2.38 24.23
C ASP A 563 -0.94 -1.58 24.33
N LEU A 564 -0.91 -0.34 23.82
CA LEU A 564 -2.04 0.59 23.86
C LEU A 564 -2.31 1.16 22.47
N ILE A 565 -3.54 0.99 22.02
CA ILE A 565 -4.03 1.46 20.73
C ILE A 565 -5.03 2.58 20.97
N ILE A 566 -4.76 3.77 20.45
CA ILE A 566 -5.67 4.90 20.47
C ILE A 566 -6.24 5.07 19.06
N SER A 567 -7.41 4.47 18.83
CA SER A 567 -8.09 4.42 17.54
C SER A 567 -9.06 5.57 17.38
N PHE A 568 -9.07 6.22 16.23
CA PHE A 568 -10.01 7.27 15.84
C PHE A 568 -10.80 6.84 14.60
N ASP A 569 -12.12 6.68 14.78
CA ASP A 569 -13.02 6.19 13.75
C ASP A 569 -13.90 7.31 13.17
N PHE A 570 -13.69 7.58 11.87
CA PHE A 570 -14.40 8.54 11.03
C PHE A 570 -15.31 7.86 10.00
N SER A 571 -15.60 6.56 10.17
CA SER A 571 -16.47 5.79 9.29
C SER A 571 -17.87 6.42 9.22
N ALA A 572 -18.47 6.38 8.03
CA ALA A 572 -19.84 6.83 7.89
C ALA A 572 -20.77 5.88 8.65
N ARG A 573 -21.82 6.45 9.25
CA ARG A 573 -22.87 5.69 9.91
C ARG A 573 -24.22 6.04 9.28
N PRO A 574 -25.21 5.13 9.35
CA PRO A 574 -26.56 5.43 8.86
C PRO A 574 -27.19 6.66 9.51
N SER A 575 -26.82 6.95 10.76
CA SER A 575 -27.28 8.09 11.55
C SER A 575 -26.26 8.43 12.65
N ASP A 576 -26.29 9.66 13.17
CA ASP A 576 -25.47 10.09 14.32
C ASP A 576 -25.72 9.20 15.54
N SER A 577 -26.94 8.67 15.68
CA SER A 577 -27.36 7.78 16.77
C SER A 577 -27.08 6.29 16.54
N SER A 578 -26.55 5.91 15.37
CA SER A 578 -26.26 4.50 15.06
C SER A 578 -25.05 3.97 15.85
N PRO A 579 -25.05 2.69 16.27
CA PRO A 579 -23.92 2.08 16.97
C PRO A 579 -22.61 2.19 16.16
N PRO A 580 -21.51 2.74 16.72
CA PRO A 580 -20.29 3.02 15.97
C PRO A 580 -19.29 1.86 15.98
N PHE A 581 -19.76 0.61 15.93
CA PHE A 581 -18.90 -0.57 16.15
C PHE A 581 -18.72 -1.49 14.94
N LYS A 582 -19.33 -1.18 13.78
CA LYS A 582 -19.23 -2.01 12.57
C LYS A 582 -17.77 -2.33 12.21
N GLU A 583 -16.94 -1.31 12.11
CA GLU A 583 -15.56 -1.47 11.62
C GLU A 583 -14.63 -2.12 12.64
N ILE A 584 -14.81 -1.84 13.94
CA ILE A 584 -14.00 -2.49 14.99
C ILE A 584 -14.37 -3.97 15.16
N LEU A 585 -15.65 -4.33 14.97
CA LEU A 585 -16.07 -5.74 14.97
C LEU A 585 -15.52 -6.50 13.75
N LEU A 586 -15.43 -5.85 12.57
CA LEU A 586 -14.76 -6.42 11.41
C LEU A 586 -13.26 -6.61 11.67
N ALA A 587 -12.60 -5.66 12.34
CA ALA A 587 -11.21 -5.78 12.75
C ALA A 587 -10.99 -6.90 13.78
N GLU A 588 -11.90 -7.06 14.76
CA GLU A 588 -11.89 -8.18 15.71
C GLU A 588 -12.03 -9.53 14.97
N LYS A 589 -12.98 -9.64 14.02
CA LYS A 589 -13.15 -10.82 13.18
C LYS A 589 -11.87 -11.13 12.41
N TRP A 590 -11.25 -10.12 11.77
CA TRP A 590 -9.98 -10.27 11.06
C TRP A 590 -8.84 -10.72 11.98
N ALA A 591 -8.71 -10.15 13.18
CA ALA A 591 -7.69 -10.53 14.14
C ALA A 591 -7.87 -11.99 14.59
N LYS A 592 -9.10 -12.42 14.89
CA LYS A 592 -9.43 -13.81 15.21
C LYS A 592 -9.08 -14.76 14.06
N MET A 593 -9.44 -14.41 12.82
CA MET A 593 -9.11 -15.20 11.62
C MET A 593 -7.59 -15.37 11.44
N ASN A 594 -6.81 -14.34 11.77
CA ASN A 594 -5.34 -14.36 11.68
C ASN A 594 -4.64 -14.81 12.98
N LYS A 595 -5.39 -15.25 14.00
CA LYS A 595 -4.87 -15.68 15.30
C LYS A 595 -4.01 -14.63 16.01
N LEU A 596 -4.42 -13.37 15.90
CA LEU A 596 -3.77 -12.23 16.54
C LEU A 596 -4.53 -11.83 17.81
N PRO A 597 -3.81 -11.46 18.89
CA PRO A 597 -4.45 -10.96 20.12
C PRO A 597 -5.30 -9.71 19.85
N PHE A 598 -6.53 -9.71 20.35
CA PHE A 598 -7.46 -8.60 20.24
C PHE A 598 -8.46 -8.63 21.41
N PRO A 599 -8.74 -7.51 22.10
CA PRO A 599 -9.65 -7.53 23.24
C PRO A 599 -11.09 -7.79 22.77
N LYS A 600 -11.80 -8.70 23.45
CA LYS A 600 -13.18 -9.05 23.09
C LYS A 600 -14.08 -7.83 23.18
N ILE A 601 -14.77 -7.51 22.08
CA ILE A 601 -15.75 -6.42 22.05
C ILE A 601 -17.07 -6.96 22.58
N ASP A 602 -17.59 -6.36 23.66
CA ASP A 602 -18.89 -6.74 24.23
C ASP A 602 -20.01 -6.32 23.27
N PRO A 603 -20.82 -7.27 22.73
CA PRO A 603 -21.87 -6.94 21.77
C PRO A 603 -22.94 -6.01 22.35
N ASN A 604 -23.10 -6.00 23.68
CA ASN A 604 -24.10 -5.17 24.37
C ASN A 604 -23.50 -3.84 24.88
N VAL A 605 -22.27 -3.48 24.50
CA VAL A 605 -21.62 -2.25 24.97
C VAL A 605 -22.43 -1.01 24.63
N PHE A 606 -23.02 -0.96 23.43
CA PHE A 606 -23.85 0.17 23.00
C PHE A 606 -25.14 0.28 23.82
N ASP A 607 -25.82 -0.84 24.05
CA ASP A 607 -27.08 -0.87 24.80
C ASP A 607 -26.89 -0.45 26.26
N ARG A 608 -25.73 -0.79 26.84
CA ARG A 608 -25.37 -0.43 28.21
C ARG A 608 -24.92 1.03 28.35
N GLU A 609 -24.09 1.50 27.42
CA GLU A 609 -23.35 2.76 27.58
C GLU A 609 -23.92 3.92 26.77
N GLY A 610 -24.76 3.64 25.77
CA GLY A 610 -25.22 4.62 24.79
C GLY A 610 -24.08 5.19 23.95
N MET A 611 -24.39 6.25 23.20
CA MET A 611 -23.39 6.97 22.41
C MET A 611 -22.44 7.78 23.29
N LYS A 612 -21.12 7.57 23.11
CA LYS A 612 -20.02 8.27 23.79
C LYS A 612 -18.99 8.79 22.78
N GLU A 613 -18.13 9.70 23.23
CA GLU A 613 -17.00 10.23 22.44
C GLU A 613 -15.88 9.20 22.27
N CYS A 614 -15.67 8.34 23.28
CA CYS A 614 -14.78 7.19 23.20
C CYS A 614 -15.22 6.03 24.12
N TYR A 615 -14.72 4.84 23.81
CA TYR A 615 -14.92 3.61 24.59
C TYR A 615 -13.55 2.96 24.87
N VAL A 616 -13.45 2.17 25.95
CA VAL A 616 -12.22 1.46 26.32
C VAL A 616 -12.48 -0.04 26.34
N PHE A 617 -11.71 -0.78 25.55
CA PHE A 617 -11.74 -2.23 25.48
C PHE A 617 -10.44 -2.80 26.04
N LYS A 618 -10.56 -3.57 27.12
CA LYS A 618 -9.43 -4.17 27.84
C LYS A 618 -9.44 -5.69 27.66
N PRO A 619 -8.28 -6.36 27.72
CA PRO A 619 -8.23 -7.81 27.85
C PRO A 619 -8.96 -8.27 29.11
N LYS A 620 -9.67 -9.41 29.04
CA LYS A 620 -10.52 -9.89 30.15
C LYS A 620 -9.72 -10.56 31.26
N ASP A 621 -8.72 -11.34 30.88
CA ASP A 621 -7.82 -12.03 31.79
C ASP A 621 -6.39 -11.87 31.28
N THR A 622 -5.60 -11.04 31.96
CA THR A 622 -4.21 -10.74 31.62
C THR A 622 -3.29 -11.95 31.75
N SER A 623 -3.73 -13.03 32.43
CA SER A 623 -2.95 -14.25 32.59
C SER A 623 -3.09 -15.22 31.39
N SER A 624 -4.26 -15.25 30.74
CA SER A 624 -4.54 -16.05 29.55
C SER A 624 -4.38 -15.29 28.24
N GLU A 625 -4.71 -14.00 28.21
CA GLU A 625 -4.63 -13.11 27.04
C GLU A 625 -3.30 -12.31 27.03
N LYS A 626 -2.19 -13.03 27.15
CA LYS A 626 -0.85 -12.40 27.11
C LYS A 626 -0.64 -11.67 25.79
N ASP A 627 -0.02 -10.50 25.89
CA ASP A 627 0.32 -9.62 24.76
C ASP A 627 -0.92 -9.07 23.99
N CYS A 628 -2.12 -9.14 24.57
CA CYS A 628 -3.31 -8.49 24.03
C CYS A 628 -3.30 -6.97 24.34
N PRO A 629 -3.47 -6.10 23.33
CA PRO A 629 -3.47 -4.66 23.56
C PRO A 629 -4.75 -4.17 24.24
N THR A 630 -4.65 -3.05 24.95
CA THR A 630 -5.81 -2.23 25.33
C THR A 630 -6.16 -1.28 24.18
N ILE A 631 -7.45 -1.13 23.87
CA ILE A 631 -7.94 -0.24 22.81
C ILE A 631 -8.77 0.88 23.42
N ILE A 632 -8.38 2.13 23.18
CA ILE A 632 -9.25 3.30 23.31
C ILE A 632 -9.80 3.61 21.93
N HIS A 633 -11.12 3.53 21.77
CA HIS A 633 -11.79 3.71 20.50
C HIS A 633 -12.62 4.99 20.52
N PHE A 634 -12.07 6.06 19.95
CA PHE A 634 -12.76 7.31 19.66
C PHE A 634 -13.64 7.17 18.44
N VAL A 635 -14.83 7.78 18.51
CA VAL A 635 -15.81 7.76 17.43
C VAL A 635 -16.19 9.18 17.04
N LEU A 636 -16.47 9.41 15.75
CA LEU A 636 -16.95 10.69 15.29
C LEU A 636 -18.40 10.93 15.75
N ALA A 637 -18.57 11.73 16.81
CA ALA A 637 -19.87 12.08 17.37
C ALA A 637 -19.86 13.49 18.00
N ASN A 638 -20.86 14.30 17.67
CA ASN A 638 -21.04 15.65 18.24
C ASN A 638 -21.95 15.62 19.48
N ILE A 639 -21.32 15.37 20.65
CA ILE A 639 -22.00 15.18 21.94
C ILE A 639 -21.80 16.40 22.85
N ASN A 640 -20.71 16.43 23.62
CA ASN A 640 -20.46 17.54 24.55
C ASN A 640 -20.00 18.80 23.82
N PHE A 641 -19.40 18.67 22.64
CA PHE A 641 -18.96 19.81 21.83
C PHE A 641 -20.07 20.81 21.51
N ARG A 642 -21.34 20.35 21.39
CA ARG A 642 -22.52 21.23 21.28
C ARG A 642 -22.67 22.20 22.43
N LYS A 643 -22.28 21.79 23.64
CA LYS A 643 -22.47 22.54 24.88
C LYS A 643 -21.20 23.25 25.35
N TYR A 644 -20.04 22.73 25.01
CA TYR A 644 -18.74 23.19 25.52
C TYR A 644 -17.82 23.59 24.37
N LYS A 645 -17.07 24.68 24.56
CA LYS A 645 -16.05 25.15 23.59
C LYS A 645 -14.65 24.60 23.86
N ALA A 646 -14.41 24.19 25.11
CA ALA A 646 -13.21 23.49 25.55
C ALA A 646 -13.59 22.61 26.76
N PRO A 647 -12.80 21.59 27.13
CA PRO A 647 -13.12 20.72 28.26
C PRO A 647 -13.44 21.52 29.53
N GLY A 648 -14.64 21.32 30.07
CA GLY A 648 -15.14 22.04 31.25
C GLY A 648 -15.56 23.51 31.04
N ILE A 649 -15.46 24.06 29.82
CA ILE A 649 -15.80 25.46 29.51
C ILE A 649 -17.05 25.53 28.63
N PRO A 650 -18.22 25.93 29.17
CA PRO A 650 -19.46 25.97 28.42
C PRO A 650 -19.48 27.08 27.37
N ARG A 651 -20.34 26.92 26.36
CA ARG A 651 -20.66 27.95 25.36
C ARG A 651 -21.67 28.93 25.93
N GLU A 652 -21.38 30.22 25.85
CA GLU A 652 -22.19 31.28 26.45
C GLU A 652 -23.07 31.99 25.41
N THR A 653 -22.46 32.42 24.31
CA THR A 653 -23.15 33.20 23.27
C THR A 653 -23.99 32.31 22.35
N GLN A 654 -24.99 32.91 21.69
CA GLN A 654 -25.79 32.17 20.70
C GLN A 654 -24.95 31.75 19.50
N GLU A 655 -24.05 32.62 19.02
CA GLU A 655 -23.12 32.32 17.93
C GLU A 655 -22.23 31.12 18.24
N GLU A 656 -21.71 31.02 19.47
CA GLU A 656 -20.91 29.86 19.90
C GLU A 656 -21.74 28.56 19.87
N LYS A 657 -23.01 28.62 20.24
CA LYS A 657 -23.92 27.47 20.25
C LYS A 657 -24.31 27.06 18.83
N ASP A 658 -24.70 28.02 17.98
CA ASP A 658 -25.05 27.78 16.58
C ASP A 658 -23.87 27.22 15.77
N PHE A 659 -22.64 27.63 16.11
CA PHE A 659 -21.45 27.06 15.49
C PHE A 659 -21.31 25.55 15.76
N ALA A 660 -21.64 25.09 16.97
CA ALA A 660 -21.48 23.69 17.36
C ALA A 660 -22.74 22.85 17.17
N ASP A 661 -23.87 23.46 16.83
CA ASP A 661 -25.14 22.76 16.61
C ASP A 661 -25.27 22.28 15.16
N PHE A 662 -24.68 21.12 14.88
CA PHE A 662 -24.74 20.47 13.57
C PHE A 662 -24.67 18.95 13.72
N ASP A 663 -25.30 18.26 12.79
CA ASP A 663 -25.26 16.80 12.68
C ASP A 663 -24.19 16.37 11.68
N ILE A 664 -23.63 15.17 11.87
CA ILE A 664 -22.60 14.65 10.95
C ILE A 664 -23.25 13.89 9.80
N PHE A 665 -24.16 12.96 10.12
CA PHE A 665 -24.81 12.00 9.22
C PHE A 665 -26.33 12.21 9.14
N ASP A 666 -26.96 12.77 10.18
CA ASP A 666 -28.42 13.00 10.18
C ASP A 666 -28.85 14.18 9.27
N ASP A 667 -27.96 15.16 9.02
CA ASP A 667 -28.23 16.27 8.10
C ASP A 667 -28.21 15.79 6.64
N PRO A 668 -29.31 15.90 5.88
CA PRO A 668 -29.36 15.48 4.49
C PRO A 668 -28.44 16.26 3.56
N ASN A 669 -28.05 17.49 3.94
CA ASN A 669 -27.14 18.36 3.20
C ASN A 669 -25.75 18.43 3.83
N THR A 670 -25.41 17.45 4.69
CA THR A 670 -24.13 17.42 5.40
C THR A 670 -22.95 17.59 4.45
N PRO A 671 -22.00 18.51 4.73
CA PRO A 671 -20.76 18.62 3.99
C PRO A 671 -19.81 17.47 4.31
N PHE A 672 -20.13 16.61 5.27
CA PHE A 672 -19.26 15.56 5.79
C PHE A 672 -19.44 14.22 5.07
N SER A 673 -20.20 14.16 3.97
CA SER A 673 -20.29 12.96 3.14
C SER A 673 -18.91 12.49 2.64
N THR A 674 -18.73 11.17 2.53
CA THR A 674 -17.46 10.57 2.09
C THR A 674 -17.08 11.02 0.68
N PHE A 675 -18.07 11.29 -0.19
CA PHE A 675 -17.85 11.77 -1.56
C PHE A 675 -17.62 13.28 -1.68
N ASN A 676 -17.75 14.06 -0.60
CA ASN A 676 -17.55 15.50 -0.68
C ASN A 676 -16.06 15.86 -0.54
N PHE A 677 -15.55 16.60 -1.52
CA PHE A 677 -14.15 17.06 -1.58
C PHE A 677 -14.02 18.59 -1.50
N GLN A 678 -15.10 19.31 -1.22
CA GLN A 678 -15.07 20.75 -0.99
C GLN A 678 -15.54 21.07 0.43
N TYR A 679 -14.65 21.63 1.24
CA TYR A 679 -14.92 21.94 2.65
C TYR A 679 -14.82 23.45 2.87
N PRO A 680 -15.96 24.18 2.87
CA PRO A 680 -15.98 25.56 3.29
C PRO A 680 -15.34 25.72 4.67
N ASN A 681 -14.71 26.87 4.95
CA ASN A 681 -13.98 27.10 6.19
C ASN A 681 -14.81 26.81 7.45
N GLU A 682 -16.12 27.08 7.43
CA GLU A 682 -17.02 26.75 8.54
C GLU A 682 -17.15 25.23 8.74
N ALA A 683 -17.37 24.46 7.67
CA ALA A 683 -17.45 23.00 7.73
C ALA A 683 -16.11 22.39 8.18
N PHE A 684 -14.99 22.91 7.66
CA PHE A 684 -13.66 22.50 8.09
C PHE A 684 -13.49 22.71 9.60
N LYS A 685 -13.73 23.94 10.09
CA LYS A 685 -13.58 24.28 11.51
C LYS A 685 -14.51 23.46 12.39
N ARG A 686 -15.77 23.26 12.00
CA ARG A 686 -16.72 22.44 12.76
C ARG A 686 -16.20 21.03 13.01
N LEU A 687 -15.74 20.34 11.96
CA LEU A 687 -15.26 18.97 12.08
C LEU A 687 -13.88 18.88 12.75
N HIS A 688 -12.98 19.80 12.41
CA HIS A 688 -11.65 19.92 13.02
C HIS A 688 -11.77 20.16 14.54
N ASP A 689 -12.51 21.20 14.95
CA ASP A 689 -12.64 21.60 16.34
C ASP A 689 -13.44 20.58 17.16
N LEU A 690 -14.41 19.89 16.53
CA LEU A 690 -15.12 18.77 17.16
C LEU A 690 -14.15 17.66 17.58
N MET A 691 -13.28 17.23 16.67
CA MET A 691 -12.37 16.11 16.95
C MET A 691 -11.18 16.53 17.83
N GLU A 692 -10.75 17.79 17.73
CA GLU A 692 -9.84 18.39 18.70
C GLU A 692 -10.46 18.36 20.11
N PHE A 693 -11.69 18.88 20.25
CA PHE A 693 -12.41 18.90 21.52
C PHE A 693 -12.62 17.50 22.08
N ASN A 694 -13.14 16.56 21.29
CA ASN A 694 -13.42 15.20 21.76
C ASN A 694 -12.14 14.53 22.28
N THR A 695 -11.00 14.76 21.61
CA THR A 695 -9.71 14.23 22.05
C THR A 695 -9.26 14.86 23.37
N LEU A 696 -9.30 16.20 23.46
CA LEU A 696 -8.92 16.93 24.68
C LEU A 696 -9.82 16.60 25.88
N ASN A 697 -11.12 16.42 25.64
CA ASN A 697 -12.13 16.13 26.66
C ASN A 697 -11.95 14.74 27.29
N ASN A 698 -11.20 13.84 26.64
CA ASN A 698 -10.95 12.47 27.10
C ASN A 698 -9.47 12.20 27.39
N ILE A 699 -8.65 13.24 27.63
CA ILE A 699 -7.22 13.10 28.01
C ILE A 699 -7.05 12.21 29.24
N ASP A 700 -7.93 12.32 30.24
CA ASP A 700 -7.82 11.55 31.47
C ASP A 700 -8.02 10.04 31.23
N VAL A 701 -8.85 9.67 30.25
CA VAL A 701 -9.02 8.28 29.81
C VAL A 701 -7.72 7.73 29.23
N ILE A 702 -7.03 8.55 28.42
CA ILE A 702 -5.73 8.19 27.83
C ILE A 702 -4.67 8.06 28.93
N LYS A 703 -4.61 9.00 29.87
CA LYS A 703 -3.69 8.94 31.02
C LYS A 703 -3.90 7.66 31.84
N GLN A 704 -5.15 7.31 32.12
CA GLN A 704 -5.49 6.11 32.87
C GLN A 704 -5.01 4.84 32.14
N ALA A 705 -5.28 4.72 30.84
CA ALA A 705 -4.83 3.56 30.06
C ALA A 705 -3.29 3.49 29.94
N MET A 706 -2.60 4.64 29.85
CA MET A 706 -1.14 4.68 29.87
C MET A 706 -0.57 4.17 31.20
N MET A 707 -1.13 4.60 32.34
CA MET A 707 -0.71 4.12 33.66
C MET A 707 -0.88 2.61 33.79
N GLU A 708 -2.03 2.08 33.40
CA GLU A 708 -2.30 0.64 33.39
C GLU A 708 -1.35 -0.13 32.46
N SER A 709 -1.00 0.46 31.31
CA SER A 709 -0.05 -0.15 30.36
C SER A 709 1.38 -0.20 30.93
N ILE A 710 1.79 0.81 31.69
CA ILE A 710 3.09 0.82 32.41
C ILE A 710 3.10 -0.29 33.46
N GLU A 711 2.02 -0.44 34.24
CA GLU A 711 1.90 -1.49 35.25
C GLU A 711 1.96 -2.88 34.61
N TYR A 712 1.19 -3.09 33.54
CA TYR A 712 1.23 -4.34 32.77
C TYR A 712 2.63 -4.66 32.25
N ARG A 713 3.36 -3.66 31.70
CA ARG A 713 4.74 -3.84 31.20
C ARG A 713 5.74 -4.20 32.29
N LYS A 714 5.54 -3.69 33.50
CA LYS A 714 6.40 -3.98 34.65
C LYS A 714 6.25 -5.45 35.09
N GLU A 715 5.02 -5.96 35.07
CA GLU A 715 4.72 -7.36 35.38
C GLU A 715 5.07 -8.32 34.23
N ASN A 716 4.93 -7.83 33.00
CA ASN A 716 5.15 -8.57 31.76
C ASN A 716 6.17 -7.84 30.86
N PRO A 717 7.48 -7.88 31.21
CA PRO A 717 8.49 -7.23 30.42
C PRO A 717 8.50 -7.79 29.00
N SER A 718 8.41 -6.89 28.02
CA SER A 718 8.45 -7.24 26.60
C SER A 718 9.62 -8.18 26.30
N ARG A 719 9.33 -9.34 25.71
CA ARG A 719 10.36 -10.13 25.01
C ARG A 719 10.66 -9.45 23.67
N CYS A 720 11.26 -8.27 23.72
CA CYS A 720 11.56 -7.48 22.52
C CYS A 720 12.79 -8.06 21.81
N SER A 721 12.65 -9.25 21.23
CA SER A 721 13.49 -9.75 20.14
C SER A 721 12.95 -11.11 19.70
N VAL A 722 12.08 -11.15 18.69
CA VAL A 722 12.10 -12.34 17.82
C VAL A 722 13.40 -12.21 17.02
N SER A 723 14.50 -12.74 17.57
CA SER A 723 15.69 -13.01 16.77
C SER A 723 15.39 -14.18 15.82
N LEU A 724 16.05 -14.26 14.66
CA LEU A 724 15.95 -15.44 13.78
C LEU A 724 16.20 -16.76 14.53
N SER A 725 17.11 -16.74 15.52
CA SER A 725 17.39 -17.90 16.37
C SER A 725 16.21 -18.35 17.24
N SER A 726 15.28 -17.45 17.57
CA SER A 726 14.03 -17.77 18.29
C SER A 726 13.01 -18.52 17.42
N VAL A 727 13.13 -18.40 16.08
CA VAL A 727 12.31 -19.14 15.11
C VAL A 727 12.98 -20.49 14.76
N GLU A 728 14.31 -20.55 14.72
CA GLU A 728 15.06 -21.79 14.40
C GLU A 728 15.25 -22.75 15.59
N ALA A 729 15.37 -22.25 16.83
CA ALA A 729 15.73 -23.08 17.99
C ALA A 729 14.67 -24.13 18.39
N ARG A 730 13.42 -24.03 17.94
CA ARG A 730 12.36 -25.01 18.25
C ARG A 730 12.29 -26.20 17.28
N ARG A 731 13.04 -26.18 16.17
CA ARG A 731 13.07 -27.32 15.22
C ARG A 731 13.96 -28.49 15.64
N PHE A 732 14.72 -28.40 16.75
CA PHE A 732 15.69 -29.44 17.13
C PHE A 732 15.37 -30.28 18.37
N PHE A 733 14.28 -30.04 19.10
CA PHE A 733 14.03 -30.78 20.36
C PHE A 733 13.16 -32.05 20.25
N ASN A 734 12.69 -32.44 19.05
CA ASN A 734 11.81 -33.62 18.89
C ASN A 734 12.39 -34.74 18.01
N LYS A 735 13.73 -34.89 17.91
CA LYS A 735 14.36 -36.01 17.20
C LYS A 735 14.96 -37.12 18.08
N ASN A 736 14.78 -37.08 19.40
CA ASN A 736 15.36 -38.07 20.32
C ASN A 736 14.36 -39.05 20.97
N ASN A 737 13.10 -39.11 20.51
CA ASN A 737 12.12 -40.07 21.05
C ASN A 737 11.56 -41.03 19.99
N LEU A 738 12.43 -41.65 19.20
CA LEU A 738 12.13 -42.88 18.45
C LEU A 738 13.36 -43.81 18.55
N ASN A 739 13.43 -44.53 19.67
CA ASN A 739 14.00 -45.88 19.72
C ASN A 739 12.84 -46.88 19.60
#